data_AF-A0A7S1XGN7-F1
#
_entry.id   AF-A0A7S1XGN7-F1
#
_cell.length_a   1.000
_cell.length_b   1.000
_cell.length_c   1.000
_cell.angle_alpha   90.00
_cell.angle_beta   90.00
_cell.angle_gamma   90.00
#
_symmetry.space_group_name_H-M   'P 1'
#
loop_
_entity.id
_entity.type
_entity.pdbx_description
1 polymer ?
#
loop_
_entity_poly.entity_id
_entity_poly.type
_entity_poly.pdbx_seq_one_letter_code
_entity_poly.pdbx_strand_id
1 'polypeptide(L)'
;GTTAVQGTATAVVIATGDRTVLGRIASLTARSSPEAFLIETEIRRFILLVSLFAFSLASILFLVGILIGTPVVTNLIVSIGLILANIPEGLLPVVTLSLALSSRRMARRNVWVKKLGAVETLGSTTTICTDKTGTLTQGIMYLTHVMYDFQIYSAEESLHENALNSDHQCMKALIRAFGLCTSARFSSSRRKHNSPARHRIIGDPSETALFHFFDRFDDLKRVRASFPCIGGISFRSSLKFMVSLHEIAEDKGRKLLLMKGAPEKIIEYSGKVMCSDGSRDLNGSDINRILTHLDRLTRKGERVFGFAQLELTGDYINERYETETDLRNLPPDKFTLIGLVGLLDPPRATVPQAVRRCRDAGIQVIMITGDHPTTAKSIARQTNIMMYPTAEDIAYATNTSAGDVNASDVRSIVVTGDQLQDFEDGQWSFALSHEEVVFARTSPQQKLLIVENCQRLGKVVAVTGDGVNDSPALRKADIGIAMGITGTAVAQEASDMVLLDDNFASITSAIEEGRLALDNLKKSIAYNLSKSVAESLPFLLFMTASIPLPLKTVFVLCVDLGTDIWPSISLSYESAERDLMKIKPRIAAKEPLVDRNLLAFSYFHVGIIEGAAVLFAFLVTMNDYGLPPHSLLQLNRQGYFVTSNTNKKRWLVADRKGPGGAVAQVSWFDGDVGLFSPIPANISTKWTDLMPNPQNRTTGSIGFRSMVKFIGKDLGIAPCYAFECEVSGDQNQYSCFQDPKETINLYGINRGTWNSNWNESDGSGRCFDLWTFPEQQAVLTHAQVASFCSIVVVQIANLFAIRTRRKSLFHQRVRNIPLVVAPIVSLGIACAITYTSGIENLFGTDRLLPAHWLTPLPFATFLLVYDEVRKAWIRRGGLTGNGFGRWLEKFSAW
;
A
#
# COMPACT_ATOMS: atom_id res chain seq x y z
N GLY A 1 22.77 25.62 6.46
CA GLY A 1 23.58 26.72 7.00
C GLY A 1 24.27 26.27 8.26
N THR A 2 25.25 27.03 8.75
CA THR A 2 25.69 26.95 10.16
C THR A 2 25.30 28.25 10.86
N THR A 3 24.88 28.18 12.12
CA THR A 3 24.58 29.35 12.94
C THR A 3 25.72 29.58 13.93
N ALA A 4 26.08 30.85 14.17
CA ALA A 4 27.02 31.20 15.22
C ALA A 4 26.32 31.03 16.58
N VAL A 5 26.80 30.08 17.39
CA VAL A 5 26.21 29.77 18.71
C VAL A 5 26.70 30.73 19.79
N GLN A 6 27.95 31.20 19.69
CA GLN A 6 28.57 32.12 20.66
C GLN A 6 29.74 32.90 20.04
N GLY A 7 30.09 34.03 20.68
CA GLY A 7 31.24 34.87 20.32
C GLY A 7 31.01 35.81 19.14
N THR A 8 32.06 36.51 18.74
CA THR A 8 32.12 37.34 17.54
C THR A 8 33.32 36.91 16.70
N ALA A 9 33.18 36.94 15.37
CA ALA A 9 34.24 36.55 14.45
C ALA A 9 34.16 37.39 13.18
N THR A 10 35.33 37.68 12.60
CA THR A 10 35.47 38.31 11.28
C THR A 10 36.08 37.26 10.35
N ALA A 11 35.49 37.04 9.18
CA ALA A 11 35.94 36.02 8.23
C ALA A 11 35.88 36.54 6.79
N VAL A 12 36.80 36.06 5.94
CA VAL A 12 36.78 36.33 4.50
C VAL A 12 35.89 35.30 3.81
N VAL A 13 34.95 35.77 2.99
CA VAL A 13 34.06 34.89 2.22
C VAL A 13 34.85 34.21 1.10
N ILE A 14 35.01 32.88 1.17
CA ILE A 14 35.74 32.09 0.16
C ILE A 14 34.82 31.52 -0.94
N ALA A 15 33.52 31.43 -0.70
CA ALA A 15 32.53 30.90 -1.65
C ALA A 15 31.14 31.47 -1.37
N THR A 16 30.33 31.62 -2.42
CA THR A 16 28.95 32.12 -2.36
C THR A 16 28.01 31.24 -3.23
N GLY A 17 26.71 31.24 -2.90
CA GLY A 17 25.70 30.47 -3.61
C GLY A 17 26.03 28.97 -3.73
N ASP A 18 25.89 28.43 -4.94
CA ASP A 18 26.11 27.01 -5.26
C ASP A 18 27.55 26.52 -5.02
N ARG A 19 28.53 27.43 -5.01
CA ARG A 19 29.93 27.08 -4.77
C ARG A 19 30.24 26.76 -3.30
N THR A 20 29.34 27.15 -2.38
CA THR A 20 29.43 26.81 -0.95
C THR A 20 29.21 25.31 -0.72
N VAL A 21 29.66 24.79 0.43
CA VAL A 21 29.44 23.38 0.80
C VAL A 21 27.94 23.02 0.79
N LEU A 22 27.09 23.90 1.35
CA LEU A 22 25.64 23.72 1.35
C LEU A 22 25.04 23.82 -0.05
N GLY A 23 25.53 24.74 -0.88
CA GLY A 23 25.13 24.85 -2.29
C GLY A 23 25.45 23.57 -3.09
N ARG A 24 26.60 22.94 -2.82
CA ARG A 24 26.95 21.64 -3.40
C ARG A 24 26.02 20.52 -2.92
N ILE A 25 25.66 20.48 -1.63
CA ILE A 25 24.70 19.47 -1.10
C ILE A 25 23.30 19.68 -1.68
N ALA A 26 22.86 20.94 -1.78
CA ALA A 26 21.56 21.29 -2.37
C ALA A 26 21.52 20.93 -3.86
N SER A 27 22.57 21.25 -4.62
CA SER A 27 22.68 20.87 -6.03
C SER A 27 22.78 19.36 -6.24
N LEU A 28 23.46 18.61 -5.35
CA LEU A 28 23.44 17.14 -5.35
C LEU A 28 22.02 16.60 -5.13
N THR A 29 21.29 17.18 -4.18
CA THR A 29 19.88 16.80 -3.91
C THR A 29 18.99 17.10 -5.11
N ALA A 30 19.17 18.26 -5.75
CA ALA A 30 18.40 18.66 -6.94
C ALA A 30 18.73 17.82 -8.18
N ARG A 31 20.00 17.39 -8.35
CA ARG A 31 20.45 16.52 -9.44
C ARG A 31 20.06 15.06 -9.26
N SER A 32 19.81 14.63 -8.02
CA SER A 32 19.37 13.27 -7.73
C SER A 32 17.95 13.08 -8.26
N SER A 33 17.82 12.34 -9.35
CA SER A 33 16.52 12.01 -9.92
C SER A 33 15.79 11.02 -9.00
N PRO A 34 14.55 11.31 -8.58
CA PRO A 34 13.76 10.34 -7.83
C PRO A 34 13.53 9.11 -8.71
N GLU A 35 13.71 7.91 -8.14
CA GLU A 35 13.37 6.67 -8.84
C GLU A 35 11.85 6.52 -8.91
N ALA A 36 11.37 5.91 -10.01
CA ALA A 36 9.96 5.61 -10.16
C ALA A 36 9.57 4.54 -9.13
N PHE A 37 8.43 4.70 -8.47
CA PHE A 37 7.98 3.71 -7.49
C PHE A 37 7.76 2.34 -8.14
N LEU A 38 7.97 1.28 -7.36
CA LEU A 38 7.81 -0.11 -7.81
C LEU A 38 6.43 -0.33 -8.41
N ILE A 39 5.39 0.11 -7.69
CA ILE A 39 3.99 0.00 -8.13
C ILE A 39 3.71 0.66 -9.49
N GLU A 40 4.28 1.84 -9.76
CA GLU A 40 4.08 2.55 -11.03
C GLU A 40 4.71 1.78 -12.18
N THR A 41 5.91 1.24 -11.95
CA THR A 41 6.62 0.43 -12.94
C THR A 41 5.88 -0.87 -13.24
N GLU A 42 5.35 -1.54 -12.22
CA GLU A 42 4.59 -2.79 -12.37
C GLU A 42 3.25 -2.56 -13.07
N ILE A 43 2.50 -1.53 -12.67
CA ILE A 43 1.22 -1.17 -13.31
C ILE A 43 1.44 -0.80 -14.78
N ARG A 44 2.48 -0.02 -15.10
CA ARG A 44 2.78 0.33 -16.49
C ARG A 44 3.07 -0.90 -17.34
N ARG A 45 3.89 -1.83 -16.84
CA ARG A 45 4.19 -3.10 -17.54
C ARG A 45 2.92 -3.93 -17.74
N PHE A 46 2.08 -4.00 -16.71
CA PHE A 46 0.81 -4.72 -16.75
C PHE A 46 -0.15 -4.13 -17.80
N ILE A 47 -0.37 -2.81 -17.78
CA ILE A 47 -1.23 -2.11 -18.74
C ILE A 47 -0.73 -2.32 -20.17
N LEU A 48 0.58 -2.20 -20.42
CA LEU A 48 1.14 -2.42 -21.76
C LEU A 48 0.91 -3.86 -22.25
N LEU A 49 1.05 -4.85 -21.37
CA LEU A 49 0.83 -6.25 -21.71
C LEU A 49 -0.64 -6.53 -22.05
N VAL A 50 -1.56 -6.07 -21.20
CA VAL A 50 -3.01 -6.26 -21.42
C VAL A 50 -3.50 -5.51 -22.65
N SER A 51 -3.05 -4.28 -22.86
CA SER A 51 -3.39 -3.51 -24.07
C SER A 51 -2.88 -4.21 -25.33
N LEU A 52 -1.62 -4.67 -25.34
CA LEU A 52 -1.09 -5.41 -26.50
C LEU A 52 -1.91 -6.67 -26.80
N PHE A 53 -2.29 -7.41 -25.76
CA PHE A 53 -3.16 -8.57 -25.89
C PHE A 53 -4.54 -8.19 -26.45
N ALA A 54 -5.21 -7.20 -25.87
CA ALA A 54 -6.53 -6.73 -26.29
C ALA A 54 -6.57 -6.27 -27.76
N PHE A 55 -5.61 -5.43 -28.16
CA PHE A 55 -5.51 -4.97 -29.55
C PHE A 55 -5.18 -6.12 -30.52
N SER A 56 -4.33 -7.07 -30.12
CA SER A 56 -4.01 -8.23 -30.96
C SER A 56 -5.24 -9.12 -31.18
N LEU A 57 -5.99 -9.44 -30.11
CA LEU A 57 -7.18 -10.28 -30.17
C LEU A 57 -8.29 -9.60 -30.99
N ALA A 58 -8.52 -8.30 -30.77
CA ALA A 58 -9.48 -7.51 -31.54
C ALA A 58 -9.11 -7.42 -33.02
N SER A 59 -7.83 -7.22 -33.36
CA SER A 59 -7.38 -7.18 -34.76
C SER A 59 -7.58 -8.53 -35.46
N ILE A 60 -7.26 -9.63 -34.77
CA ILE A 60 -7.47 -10.98 -35.29
C ILE A 60 -8.96 -11.25 -35.53
N LEU A 61 -9.82 -10.96 -34.54
CA LEU A 61 -11.25 -11.18 -34.68
C LEU A 61 -11.90 -10.23 -35.70
N PHE A 62 -11.40 -9.00 -35.84
CA PHE A 62 -11.81 -8.09 -36.89
C PHE A 62 -11.53 -8.67 -38.29
N LEU A 63 -10.32 -9.22 -38.50
CA LEU A 63 -9.98 -9.89 -39.76
C LEU A 63 -10.86 -11.12 -40.02
N VAL A 64 -11.09 -11.95 -39.00
CA VAL A 64 -12.01 -13.10 -39.08
C VAL A 64 -13.43 -12.63 -39.42
N GLY A 65 -13.89 -11.52 -38.83
CA GLY A 65 -15.19 -10.92 -39.13
C GLY A 65 -15.36 -10.51 -40.58
N ILE A 66 -14.31 -9.93 -41.18
CA ILE A 66 -14.30 -9.59 -42.60
C ILE A 66 -14.38 -10.85 -43.45
N LEU A 67 -13.62 -11.90 -43.10
CA LEU A 67 -13.64 -13.18 -43.81
C LEU A 67 -15.00 -13.89 -43.74
N ILE A 68 -15.72 -13.76 -42.62
CA ILE A 68 -17.06 -14.33 -42.42
C ILE A 68 -18.15 -13.51 -43.16
N GLY A 69 -17.84 -12.29 -43.59
CA GLY A 69 -18.77 -11.41 -44.31
C GLY A 69 -19.64 -10.54 -43.40
N THR A 70 -19.22 -10.25 -42.17
CA THR A 70 -19.95 -9.34 -41.27
C THR A 70 -19.82 -7.88 -41.73
N PRO A 71 -20.86 -7.03 -41.55
CA PRO A 71 -20.77 -5.61 -41.89
C PRO A 71 -19.62 -4.93 -41.15
N VAL A 72 -18.81 -4.14 -41.87
CA VAL A 72 -17.60 -3.49 -41.34
C VAL A 72 -17.87 -2.65 -40.10
N VAL A 73 -19.00 -1.92 -40.07
CA VAL A 73 -19.40 -1.08 -38.92
C VAL A 73 -19.70 -1.95 -37.69
N THR A 74 -20.47 -3.03 -37.85
CA THR A 74 -20.78 -3.95 -36.74
C THR A 74 -19.52 -4.63 -36.21
N ASN A 75 -18.65 -5.07 -37.13
CA ASN A 75 -17.38 -5.68 -36.78
C ASN A 75 -16.46 -4.70 -36.04
N LEU A 76 -16.44 -3.42 -36.43
CA LEU A 76 -15.71 -2.36 -35.73
C LEU A 76 -16.28 -2.13 -34.32
N ILE A 77 -17.60 -2.04 -34.15
CA ILE A 77 -18.25 -1.84 -32.84
C ILE A 77 -17.94 -3.02 -31.90
N VAL A 78 -18.00 -4.25 -32.42
CA VAL A 78 -17.67 -5.46 -31.65
C VAL A 78 -16.19 -5.53 -31.29
N SER A 79 -15.31 -5.10 -32.20
CA SER A 79 -13.87 -5.01 -31.93
C SER A 79 -13.56 -3.98 -30.84
N ILE A 80 -14.23 -2.82 -30.85
CA ILE A 80 -14.13 -1.82 -29.77
C ILE A 80 -14.67 -2.40 -28.46
N GLY A 81 -15.81 -3.09 -28.49
CA GLY A 81 -16.38 -3.76 -27.32
C GLY A 81 -15.44 -4.80 -26.70
N LEU A 82 -14.74 -5.56 -27.54
CA LEU A 82 -13.75 -6.54 -27.09
C LEU A 82 -12.49 -5.88 -26.50
N ILE A 83 -12.05 -4.74 -27.04
CA ILE A 83 -10.93 -3.97 -26.46
C ILE A 83 -11.31 -3.51 -25.06
N LEU A 84 -12.49 -2.91 -24.90
CA LEU A 84 -12.99 -2.44 -23.60
C LEU A 84 -13.15 -3.60 -22.61
N ALA A 85 -13.72 -4.74 -23.04
CA ALA A 85 -13.88 -5.93 -22.19
C ALA A 85 -12.57 -6.56 -21.67
N ASN A 86 -11.41 -6.22 -22.26
CA ASN A 86 -10.11 -6.73 -21.81
C ASN A 86 -9.31 -5.69 -21.01
N ILE A 87 -9.60 -4.41 -21.15
CA ILE A 87 -8.87 -3.34 -20.46
C ILE A 87 -9.64 -2.96 -19.21
N PRO A 88 -9.14 -3.25 -17.99
CA PRO A 88 -9.88 -2.97 -16.77
C PRO A 88 -9.82 -1.47 -16.42
N GLU A 89 -10.75 -0.65 -16.94
CA GLU A 89 -10.70 0.82 -16.76
C GLU A 89 -10.92 1.23 -15.30
N GLY A 90 -11.70 0.43 -14.55
CA GLY A 90 -11.95 0.64 -13.12
C GLY A 90 -10.72 0.43 -12.23
N LEU A 91 -9.64 -0.20 -12.73
CA LEU A 91 -8.51 -0.60 -11.91
C LEU A 91 -7.69 0.60 -11.39
N LEU A 92 -7.41 1.60 -12.24
CA LEU A 92 -6.53 2.71 -11.86
C LEU A 92 -7.14 3.62 -10.76
N PRO A 93 -8.45 3.97 -10.80
CA PRO A 93 -9.11 4.64 -9.69
C PRO A 93 -9.09 3.81 -8.40
N VAL A 94 -9.31 2.50 -8.49
CA VAL A 94 -9.31 1.59 -7.33
C VAL A 94 -7.93 1.54 -6.67
N VAL A 95 -6.85 1.41 -7.45
CA VAL A 95 -5.47 1.44 -6.93
C VAL A 95 -5.22 2.74 -6.17
N THR A 96 -5.52 3.87 -6.81
CA THR A 96 -5.28 5.20 -6.24
C THR A 96 -6.04 5.38 -4.93
N LEU A 97 -7.31 5.01 -4.89
CA LEU A 97 -8.14 5.13 -3.69
C LEU A 97 -7.71 4.15 -2.59
N SER A 98 -7.31 2.92 -2.94
CA SER A 98 -6.78 1.93 -2.00
C SER A 98 -5.51 2.43 -1.29
N LEU A 99 -4.58 3.03 -2.05
CA LEU A 99 -3.37 3.65 -1.50
C LEU A 99 -3.70 4.89 -0.66
N ALA A 100 -4.66 5.72 -1.08
CA ALA A 100 -5.10 6.88 -0.32
C ALA A 100 -5.71 6.48 1.04
N LEU A 101 -6.52 5.42 1.08
CA LEU A 101 -7.08 4.87 2.31
C LEU A 101 -5.99 4.34 3.25
N SER A 102 -4.97 3.69 2.70
CA SER A 102 -3.83 3.18 3.46
C SER A 102 -2.95 4.32 4.00
N SER A 103 -2.69 5.34 3.19
CA SER A 103 -2.06 6.60 3.62
C SER A 103 -2.82 7.27 4.78
N ARG A 104 -4.15 7.32 4.72
CA ARG A 104 -4.98 7.85 5.81
C ARG A 104 -4.86 7.02 7.10
N ARG A 105 -4.72 5.69 7.01
CA ARG A 105 -4.46 4.82 8.18
C ARG A 105 -3.07 5.06 8.76
N MET A 106 -2.05 5.22 7.92
CA MET A 106 -0.70 5.58 8.33
C MET A 106 -0.66 6.95 9.05
N ALA A 107 -1.40 7.94 8.53
CA ALA A 107 -1.48 9.26 9.15
C ALA A 107 -2.07 9.22 10.58
N ARG A 108 -3.03 8.31 10.82
CA ARG A 108 -3.56 8.07 12.19
C ARG A 108 -2.53 7.44 13.13
N ARG A 109 -1.48 6.81 12.60
CA ARG A 109 -0.32 6.29 13.35
C ARG A 109 0.90 7.22 13.23
N ASN A 110 0.67 8.54 13.09
CA ASN A 110 1.71 9.57 13.01
C ASN A 110 2.67 9.46 11.81
N VAL A 111 2.28 8.80 10.73
CA VAL A 111 3.10 8.69 9.51
C VAL A 111 2.41 9.43 8.37
N TRP A 112 2.96 10.57 7.96
CA TRP A 112 2.43 11.36 6.86
C TRP A 112 3.09 10.97 5.54
N VAL A 113 2.27 10.54 4.57
CA VAL A 113 2.73 10.12 3.25
C VAL A 113 2.52 11.24 2.25
N LYS A 114 3.59 11.75 1.64
CA LYS A 114 3.51 12.83 0.62
C LYS A 114 3.16 12.27 -0.76
N LYS A 115 3.67 11.09 -1.09
CA LYS A 115 3.45 10.42 -2.39
C LYS A 115 2.85 9.03 -2.18
N LEU A 116 1.71 8.74 -2.81
CA LEU A 116 0.98 7.49 -2.59
C LEU A 116 1.77 6.23 -2.94
N GLY A 117 2.65 6.28 -3.94
CA GLY A 117 3.52 5.15 -4.32
C GLY A 117 4.51 4.71 -3.21
N ALA A 118 4.79 5.59 -2.25
CA ALA A 118 5.65 5.28 -1.11
C ALA A 118 5.03 4.24 -0.16
N VAL A 119 3.68 4.16 -0.10
CA VAL A 119 2.97 3.18 0.76
C VAL A 119 3.33 1.75 0.38
N GLU A 120 3.33 1.44 -0.91
CA GLU A 120 3.64 0.09 -1.41
C GLU A 120 5.14 -0.20 -1.30
N THR A 121 5.97 0.76 -1.72
CA THR A 121 7.43 0.61 -1.70
C THR A 121 7.94 0.31 -0.29
N LEU A 122 7.36 0.94 0.73
CA LEU A 122 7.69 0.67 2.14
C LEU A 122 7.36 -0.78 2.57
N GLY A 123 6.28 -1.36 2.04
CA GLY A 123 5.94 -2.76 2.31
C GLY A 123 6.93 -3.75 1.69
N SER A 124 7.57 -3.35 0.59
CA SER A 124 8.56 -4.12 -0.17
C SER A 124 10.01 -3.81 0.25
N THR A 125 10.24 -2.91 1.22
CA THR A 125 11.59 -2.54 1.70
C THR A 125 12.35 -3.75 2.24
N THR A 126 13.57 -3.96 1.71
CA THR A 126 14.50 -4.99 2.19
C THR A 126 15.56 -4.43 3.13
N THR A 127 15.86 -3.13 3.00
CA THR A 127 16.96 -2.50 3.73
C THR A 127 16.56 -1.11 4.20
N ILE A 128 16.83 -0.80 5.47
CA ILE A 128 16.64 0.53 6.06
C ILE A 128 18.02 1.09 6.40
N CYS A 129 18.39 2.16 5.74
CA CYS A 129 19.57 2.97 6.04
C CYS A 129 19.15 4.11 6.98
N THR A 130 19.61 4.10 8.23
CA THR A 130 19.19 5.06 9.25
C THR A 130 20.35 5.90 9.75
N ASP A 131 20.15 7.21 9.88
CA ASP A 131 21.06 8.03 10.69
C ASP A 131 20.94 7.67 12.18
N LYS A 132 21.99 7.97 12.94
CA LYS A 132 22.06 7.78 14.38
C LYS A 132 21.48 8.98 15.12
N THR A 133 22.05 10.17 14.91
CA THR A 133 21.71 11.38 15.67
C THR A 133 20.32 11.86 15.27
N GLY A 134 19.47 12.18 16.26
CA GLY A 134 18.13 12.73 16.01
C GLY A 134 17.10 11.73 15.47
N THR A 135 17.55 10.62 14.86
CA THR A 135 16.71 9.55 14.31
C THR A 135 16.60 8.37 15.29
N LEU A 136 17.68 7.63 15.54
CA LEU A 136 17.70 6.53 16.52
C LEU A 136 17.83 7.03 17.95
N THR A 137 18.60 8.10 18.13
CA THR A 137 18.80 8.76 19.42
C THR A 137 17.87 9.95 19.59
N GLN A 138 17.78 10.46 20.81
CA GLN A 138 16.91 11.60 21.13
C GLN A 138 17.46 12.92 20.55
N GLY A 139 18.74 12.96 20.17
CA GLY A 139 19.42 14.19 19.75
C GLY A 139 19.67 15.15 20.92
N ILE A 140 19.63 14.62 22.14
CA ILE A 140 19.81 15.37 23.39
C ILE A 140 20.86 14.63 24.21
N MET A 141 21.92 15.32 24.59
CA MET A 141 22.96 14.75 25.44
C MET A 141 22.49 14.69 26.90
N TYR A 142 22.79 13.58 27.57
CA TYR A 142 22.55 13.38 28.99
C TYR A 142 23.83 12.95 29.69
N LEU A 143 23.98 13.36 30.95
CA LEU A 143 25.02 12.84 31.84
C LEU A 143 24.57 11.47 32.36
N THR A 144 25.37 10.43 32.06
CA THR A 144 25.04 9.03 32.36
C THR A 144 25.92 8.44 33.45
N HIS A 145 27.21 8.73 33.46
CA HIS A 145 28.12 8.26 34.49
C HIS A 145 29.01 9.39 35.00
N VAL A 146 29.38 9.28 36.28
CA VAL A 146 30.39 10.12 36.90
C VAL A 146 31.40 9.21 37.58
N MET A 147 32.68 9.48 37.36
CA MET A 147 33.77 8.81 38.04
C MET A 147 34.45 9.80 38.98
N TYR A 148 34.43 9.51 40.27
CA TYR A 148 35.19 10.19 41.30
C TYR A 148 35.67 9.16 42.32
N ASP A 149 36.71 9.48 43.08
CA ASP A 149 37.30 8.58 44.07
C ASP A 149 37.54 7.14 43.55
N PHE A 150 38.03 7.02 42.31
CA PHE A 150 38.35 5.75 41.64
C PHE A 150 37.16 4.78 41.47
N GLN A 151 35.92 5.27 41.59
CA GLN A 151 34.71 4.48 41.34
C GLN A 151 33.82 5.16 40.30
N ILE A 152 33.06 4.35 39.55
CA ILE A 152 32.09 4.84 38.56
C ILE A 152 30.68 4.74 39.16
N TYR A 153 29.97 5.85 39.17
CA TYR A 153 28.59 5.97 39.62
C TYR A 153 27.65 6.26 38.43
N SER A 154 26.46 5.67 38.44
CA SER A 154 25.41 5.91 37.44
C SER A 154 24.56 7.12 37.84
N ALA A 155 24.36 8.05 36.92
CA ALA A 155 23.58 9.27 37.11
C ALA A 155 22.06 9.06 37.02
N GLU A 156 21.59 7.93 36.49
CA GLU A 156 20.17 7.58 36.37
C GLU A 156 19.59 6.95 37.65
N GLU A 157 20.42 6.27 38.46
CA GLU A 157 20.00 5.52 39.65
C GLU A 157 19.66 6.41 40.86
N SER A 158 19.61 7.75 40.71
CA SER A 158 19.23 8.71 41.77
C SER A 158 17.79 8.59 42.29
N LEU A 159 17.08 7.49 41.97
CA LEU A 159 15.71 7.17 42.40
C LEU A 159 15.64 6.05 43.46
N HIS A 160 16.73 5.30 43.71
CA HIS A 160 16.79 4.29 44.77
C HIS A 160 17.99 4.52 45.71
N GLU A 161 17.78 4.16 46.98
CA GLU A 161 18.45 4.65 48.20
C GLU A 161 19.98 4.46 48.33
N ASN A 162 20.73 4.15 47.25
CA ASN A 162 22.19 3.93 47.32
C ASN A 162 23.06 4.62 46.24
N ALA A 163 22.55 5.44 45.32
CA ALA A 163 23.28 5.63 44.05
C ALA A 163 24.21 6.84 43.86
N LEU A 164 24.05 7.95 44.61
CA LEU A 164 24.88 9.15 44.43
C LEU A 164 24.85 10.02 45.69
N ASN A 165 25.92 9.99 46.48
CA ASN A 165 26.01 10.83 47.67
C ASN A 165 26.31 12.28 47.27
N SER A 166 25.26 13.10 47.14
CA SER A 166 25.38 14.54 46.83
C SER A 166 26.18 15.31 47.88
N ASP A 167 26.31 14.77 49.09
CA ASP A 167 27.12 15.37 50.14
C ASP A 167 28.61 15.05 50.05
N HIS A 168 29.00 14.08 49.21
CA HIS A 168 30.40 13.73 49.00
C HIS A 168 31.19 14.92 48.43
N GLN A 169 32.38 15.18 49.00
CA GLN A 169 33.18 16.36 48.65
C GLN A 169 33.52 16.44 47.16
N CYS A 170 33.90 15.31 46.56
CA CYS A 170 34.18 15.23 45.12
C CYS A 170 32.96 15.56 44.26
N MET A 171 31.76 15.11 44.68
CA MET A 171 30.53 15.37 43.94
C MET A 171 30.12 16.84 44.05
N LYS A 172 30.23 17.45 45.24
CA LYS A 172 30.02 18.89 45.42
C LYS A 172 30.96 19.71 44.53
N ALA A 173 32.23 19.32 44.42
CA ALA A 173 33.19 19.98 43.54
C ALA A 173 32.81 19.82 42.04
N LEU A 174 32.35 18.63 41.61
CA LEU A 174 31.87 18.41 40.24
C LEU A 174 30.62 19.21 39.91
N ILE A 175 29.61 19.20 40.78
CA ILE A 175 28.37 19.97 40.61
C ILE A 175 28.71 21.46 40.50
N ARG A 176 29.58 21.97 41.37
CA ARG A 176 30.09 23.34 41.29
C ARG A 176 30.77 23.61 39.94
N ALA A 177 31.62 22.69 39.48
CA ALA A 177 32.29 22.82 38.20
C ALA A 177 31.32 22.85 37.01
N PHE A 178 30.20 22.10 37.07
CA PHE A 178 29.17 22.11 36.02
C PHE A 178 28.46 23.47 35.91
N GLY A 179 28.19 24.15 37.02
CA GLY A 179 27.53 25.46 37.04
C GLY A 179 28.46 26.65 36.74
N LEU A 180 29.75 26.53 37.07
CA LEU A 180 30.75 27.59 36.96
C LEU A 180 31.58 27.53 35.68
N CYS A 181 32.08 26.35 35.31
CA CYS A 181 32.92 26.15 34.12
C CYS A 181 32.04 25.86 32.89
N THR A 182 31.15 26.78 32.55
CA THR A 182 30.21 26.63 31.43
C THR A 182 29.87 27.97 30.79
N SER A 183 29.72 27.94 29.47
CA SER A 183 29.19 29.04 28.66
C SER A 183 27.66 28.97 28.53
N ALA A 184 27.02 27.90 28.99
CA ALA A 184 25.58 27.71 28.93
C ALA A 184 24.82 28.74 29.80
N ARG A 185 23.67 29.20 29.28
CA ARG A 185 22.81 30.18 29.94
C ARG A 185 21.34 29.80 29.82
N PHE A 186 20.55 30.15 30.83
CA PHE A 186 19.09 30.09 30.73
C PHE A 186 18.57 31.17 29.78
N SER A 187 17.70 30.78 28.85
CA SER A 187 16.92 31.71 28.04
C SER A 187 15.88 32.41 28.92
N SER A 188 15.65 33.70 28.68
CA SER A 188 14.62 34.50 29.34
C SER A 188 13.18 34.08 28.97
N SER A 189 13.00 33.22 27.96
CA SER A 189 11.69 32.75 27.49
C SER A 189 11.29 31.41 28.14
N ARG A 190 10.22 31.42 28.95
CA ARG A 190 9.58 30.19 29.47
C ARG A 190 8.84 29.45 28.35
N ARG A 191 9.02 28.14 28.21
CA ARG A 191 8.18 27.29 27.35
C ARG A 191 6.74 27.31 27.86
N LYS A 192 5.79 27.77 27.03
CA LYS A 192 4.34 27.54 27.23
C LYS A 192 3.98 26.15 26.71
N HIS A 193 3.97 25.12 27.57
CA HIS A 193 3.03 23.97 27.60
C HIS A 193 3.53 22.77 28.43
N ASN A 194 2.65 22.26 29.32
CA ASN A 194 2.48 20.89 29.84
C ASN A 194 3.67 19.93 30.02
N SER A 195 4.80 20.41 30.53
CA SER A 195 5.82 19.56 31.17
C SER A 195 6.41 20.34 32.34
N PRO A 196 6.91 19.70 33.42
CA PRO A 196 7.53 20.44 34.53
C PRO A 196 8.55 21.41 33.95
N ALA A 197 8.38 22.69 34.28
CA ALA A 197 8.93 23.84 33.57
C ALA A 197 10.47 23.83 33.54
N ARG A 198 11.08 23.12 32.58
CA ARG A 198 12.51 23.23 32.31
C ARG A 198 12.76 24.49 31.49
N HIS A 199 13.59 25.38 32.03
CA HIS A 199 14.08 26.55 31.32
C HIS A 199 14.82 26.11 30.04
N ARG A 200 14.59 26.81 28.92
CA ARG A 200 15.35 26.55 27.69
C ARG A 200 16.78 27.00 27.92
N ILE A 201 17.75 26.08 27.84
CA ILE A 201 19.18 26.40 27.96
C ILE A 201 19.73 26.71 26.56
N ILE A 202 20.59 27.71 26.48
CA ILE A 202 21.35 28.09 25.29
C ILE A 202 22.81 27.73 25.56
N GLY A 203 23.37 26.83 24.76
CA GLY A 203 24.74 26.34 24.89
C GLY A 203 25.00 25.19 23.93
N ASP A 204 26.21 24.65 23.92
CA ASP A 204 26.47 23.41 23.20
C ASP A 204 25.77 22.22 23.88
N PRO A 205 25.49 21.12 23.15
CA PRO A 205 24.76 19.98 23.71
C PRO A 205 25.44 19.35 24.94
N SER A 206 26.78 19.31 24.98
CA SER A 206 27.51 18.68 26.08
C SER A 206 27.44 19.52 27.35
N GLU A 207 27.64 20.83 27.25
CA GLU A 207 27.43 21.74 28.38
C GLU A 207 25.99 21.81 28.83
N THR A 208 25.04 21.80 27.90
CA THR A 208 23.61 21.80 28.23
C THR A 208 23.21 20.57 29.06
N ALA A 209 23.80 19.41 28.77
CA ALA A 209 23.60 18.19 29.55
C ALA A 209 24.10 18.32 31.00
N LEU A 210 25.33 18.82 31.17
CA LEU A 210 25.93 19.07 32.48
C LEU A 210 25.13 20.12 33.26
N PHE A 211 24.68 21.16 32.58
CA PHE A 211 23.90 22.24 33.17
C PHE A 211 22.51 21.77 33.61
N HIS A 212 21.86 20.91 32.82
CA HIS A 212 20.62 20.23 33.23
C HIS A 212 20.83 19.33 34.44
N PHE A 213 21.99 18.69 34.58
CA PHE A 213 22.33 17.91 35.76
C PHE A 213 22.50 18.82 36.99
N PHE A 214 23.22 19.93 36.84
CA PHE A 214 23.47 20.94 37.88
C PHE A 214 22.18 21.55 38.45
N ASP A 215 21.22 21.91 37.58
CA ASP A 215 19.93 22.53 37.93
C ASP A 215 19.07 21.68 38.89
N ARG A 216 19.41 20.39 39.07
CA ARG A 216 18.74 19.49 40.03
C ARG A 216 19.24 19.64 41.48
N PHE A 217 20.45 20.18 41.67
CA PHE A 217 21.13 20.18 42.97
C PHE A 217 21.31 21.57 43.56
N ASP A 218 21.56 22.60 42.74
CA ASP A 218 21.80 23.96 43.25
C ASP A 218 21.27 25.04 42.30
N ASP A 219 21.05 26.24 42.84
CA ASP A 219 20.62 27.41 42.06
C ASP A 219 21.83 28.15 41.51
N LEU A 220 21.86 28.32 40.19
CA LEU A 220 22.91 29.03 39.47
C LEU A 220 23.15 30.44 40.02
N LYS A 221 22.09 31.16 40.39
CA LYS A 221 22.23 32.54 40.89
C LYS A 221 23.01 32.56 42.20
N ARG A 222 22.71 31.62 43.10
CA ARG A 222 23.41 31.46 44.37
C ARG A 222 24.87 31.09 44.13
N VAL A 223 25.13 30.06 43.33
CA VAL A 223 26.51 29.57 43.07
C VAL A 223 27.37 30.63 42.39
N ARG A 224 26.83 31.36 41.40
CA ARG A 224 27.57 32.45 40.74
C ARG A 224 27.73 33.70 41.60
N ALA A 225 26.87 33.92 42.59
CA ALA A 225 27.05 34.98 43.58
C ALA A 225 28.17 34.63 44.58
N SER A 226 28.26 33.36 45.00
CA SER A 226 29.35 32.87 45.85
C SER A 226 30.69 32.77 45.12
N PHE A 227 30.67 32.56 43.79
CA PHE A 227 31.86 32.41 42.96
C PHE A 227 31.80 33.29 41.69
N PRO A 228 31.90 34.63 41.82
CA PRO A 228 31.88 35.53 40.67
C PRO A 228 33.03 35.23 39.70
N CYS A 229 32.71 35.17 38.41
CA CYS A 229 33.68 34.88 37.35
C CYS A 229 34.53 36.13 37.06
N ILE A 230 35.84 36.01 37.22
CA ILE A 230 36.82 37.08 36.95
C ILE A 230 37.30 37.01 35.50
N GLY A 231 37.45 35.80 34.97
CA GLY A 231 37.99 35.59 33.63
C GLY A 231 38.09 34.11 33.29
N GLY A 232 38.63 33.78 32.12
CA GLY A 232 38.80 32.39 31.70
C GLY A 232 39.30 32.24 30.28
N ILE A 233 39.66 31.01 29.93
CA ILE A 233 40.06 30.61 28.59
C ILE A 233 38.90 29.78 28.01
N SER A 234 38.22 30.33 27.01
CA SER A 234 37.20 29.60 26.26
C SER A 234 37.78 28.38 25.57
N PHE A 235 36.97 27.34 25.37
CA PHE A 235 37.40 26.12 24.69
C PHE A 235 37.98 26.42 23.30
N ARG A 236 39.17 25.88 23.01
CA ARG A 236 39.79 25.89 21.68
C ARG A 236 40.16 24.45 21.28
N SER A 237 39.88 24.05 20.04
CA SER A 237 40.16 22.69 19.56
C SER A 237 41.66 22.33 19.59
N SER A 238 42.54 23.31 19.46
CA SER A 238 44.00 23.13 19.61
C SER A 238 44.41 22.79 21.06
N LEU A 239 43.71 23.38 22.05
CA LEU A 239 43.98 23.18 23.47
C LEU A 239 43.25 21.96 24.05
N LYS A 240 42.06 21.66 23.52
CA LYS A 240 41.16 20.59 23.97
C LYS A 240 40.63 20.74 25.41
N PHE A 241 40.75 21.92 26.02
CA PHE A 241 40.19 22.24 27.34
C PHE A 241 39.66 23.68 27.41
N MET A 242 38.88 23.97 28.46
CA MET A 242 38.34 25.27 28.86
C MET A 242 38.70 25.52 30.33
N VAL A 243 38.98 26.77 30.68
CA VAL A 243 39.30 27.19 32.05
C VAL A 243 38.43 28.38 32.45
N SER A 244 37.93 28.38 33.68
CA SER A 244 37.27 29.54 34.28
C SER A 244 37.87 29.87 35.65
N LEU A 245 38.05 31.16 35.90
CA LEU A 245 38.62 31.73 37.12
C LEU A 245 37.52 32.44 37.92
N HIS A 246 37.38 32.08 39.19
CA HIS A 246 36.36 32.60 40.07
C HIS A 246 36.98 33.14 41.37
N GLU A 247 36.45 34.25 41.88
CA GLU A 247 36.75 34.72 43.23
C GLU A 247 35.89 33.95 44.24
N ILE A 248 36.39 33.70 45.46
CA ILE A 248 35.56 33.14 46.53
C ILE A 248 34.97 34.31 47.32
N ALA A 249 33.66 34.52 47.26
CA ALA A 249 33.01 35.69 47.87
C ALA A 249 33.21 35.79 49.40
N GLU A 250 33.37 34.65 50.07
CA GLU A 250 33.64 34.56 51.52
C GLU A 250 35.09 34.95 51.90
N ASP A 251 36.03 34.82 50.97
CA ASP A 251 37.46 35.10 51.20
C ASP A 251 38.12 35.66 49.93
N LYS A 252 38.19 37.00 49.85
CA LYS A 252 38.78 37.73 48.72
C LYS A 252 40.26 37.40 48.46
N GLY A 253 40.94 36.78 49.43
CA GLY A 253 42.33 36.33 49.28
C GLY A 253 42.48 35.01 48.53
N ARG A 254 41.36 34.33 48.19
CA ARG A 254 41.35 33.02 47.54
C ARG A 254 40.63 33.06 46.20
N LYS A 255 41.28 32.49 45.18
CA LYS A 255 40.70 32.32 43.83
C LYS A 255 40.61 30.85 43.47
N LEU A 256 39.55 30.46 42.76
CA LEU A 256 39.31 29.09 42.29
C LEU A 256 39.42 29.03 40.78
N LEU A 257 40.35 28.23 40.28
CA LEU A 257 40.45 27.85 38.88
C LEU A 257 39.76 26.51 38.66
N LEU A 258 38.89 26.46 37.65
CA LEU A 258 38.22 25.25 37.20
C LEU A 258 38.63 24.97 35.76
N MET A 259 38.96 23.72 35.48
CA MET A 259 39.32 23.26 34.14
C MET A 259 38.44 22.07 33.75
N LYS A 260 37.93 22.10 32.52
CA LYS A 260 37.25 20.95 31.90
C LYS A 260 37.77 20.70 30.49
N GLY A 261 37.82 19.46 30.05
CA GLY A 261 38.33 19.15 28.72
C GLY A 261 38.46 17.67 28.42
N ALA A 262 39.26 17.36 27.39
CA ALA A 262 39.60 15.99 27.04
C ALA A 262 40.29 15.30 28.24
N PRO A 263 39.85 14.10 28.68
CA PRO A 263 40.35 13.42 29.86
C PRO A 263 41.87 13.30 29.91
N GLU A 264 42.50 12.90 28.80
CA GLU A 264 43.96 12.78 28.65
C GLU A 264 44.69 14.08 28.98
N LYS A 265 44.17 15.22 28.49
CA LYS A 265 44.76 16.54 28.73
C LYS A 265 44.57 16.97 30.18
N ILE A 266 43.39 16.72 30.75
CA ILE A 266 43.13 17.06 32.15
C ILE A 266 44.03 16.26 33.10
N ILE A 267 44.28 14.98 32.79
CA ILE A 267 45.21 14.13 33.55
C ILE A 267 46.64 14.67 33.44
N GLU A 268 47.09 15.10 32.25
CA GLU A 268 48.42 15.69 32.03
C GLU A 268 48.66 16.96 32.86
N TYR A 269 47.64 17.82 32.99
CA TYR A 269 47.70 19.05 33.81
C TYR A 269 47.42 18.81 35.31
N SER A 270 47.07 17.58 35.71
CA SER A 270 46.76 17.24 37.10
C SER A 270 47.95 16.59 37.81
N GLY A 271 48.24 17.04 39.03
CA GLY A 271 49.29 16.49 39.90
C GLY A 271 48.73 15.83 41.15
N LYS A 272 47.50 16.20 41.52
CA LYS A 272 46.76 15.66 42.67
C LYS A 272 45.42 15.11 42.20
N VAL A 273 44.82 14.22 42.99
CA VAL A 273 43.46 13.71 42.82
C VAL A 273 42.68 13.94 44.11
N MET A 274 41.40 14.27 43.97
CA MET A 274 40.49 14.44 45.08
C MET A 274 39.91 13.09 45.51
N CYS A 275 40.01 12.80 46.81
CA CYS A 275 39.49 11.60 47.48
C CYS A 275 38.55 12.00 48.63
N SER A 276 37.89 11.02 49.23
CA SER A 276 36.94 11.22 50.34
C SER A 276 37.56 11.88 51.59
N ASP A 277 38.87 11.71 51.74
CA ASP A 277 39.73 12.01 52.88
C ASP A 277 40.66 13.21 52.61
N GLY A 278 40.51 13.86 51.44
CA GLY A 278 41.27 15.05 51.05
C GLY A 278 41.86 14.95 49.63
N SER A 279 42.84 15.80 49.33
CA SER A 279 43.61 15.71 48.07
C SER A 279 44.91 14.91 48.30
N ARG A 280 45.18 13.96 47.40
CA ARG A 280 46.41 13.13 47.40
C ARG A 280 47.17 13.27 46.09
N ASP A 281 48.47 13.02 46.08
CA ASP A 281 49.28 13.07 44.86
C ASP A 281 48.91 11.92 43.88
N LEU A 282 48.95 12.22 42.57
CA LEU A 282 48.65 11.26 41.50
C LEU A 282 49.85 10.34 41.24
N ASN A 283 49.71 9.05 41.53
CA ASN A 283 50.72 8.03 41.23
C ASN A 283 50.49 7.35 39.87
N GLY A 284 51.51 6.71 39.31
CA GLY A 284 51.42 6.00 38.03
C GLY A 284 50.37 4.86 38.02
N SER A 285 50.17 4.19 39.15
CA SER A 285 49.11 3.17 39.32
C SER A 285 47.70 3.77 39.27
N ASP A 286 47.52 4.97 39.83
CA ASP A 286 46.25 5.69 39.83
C ASP A 286 45.89 6.17 38.41
N ILE A 287 46.88 6.66 37.67
CA ILE A 287 46.70 7.03 36.25
C ILE A 287 46.24 5.83 35.44
N ASN A 288 46.86 4.65 35.61
CA ASN A 288 46.44 3.43 34.91
C ASN A 288 45.00 3.01 35.27
N ARG A 289 44.58 3.15 36.54
CA ARG A 289 43.19 2.91 36.95
C ARG A 289 42.23 3.88 36.26
N ILE A 290 42.55 5.17 36.24
CA ILE A 290 41.74 6.20 35.57
C ILE A 290 41.63 5.92 34.07
N LEU A 291 42.73 5.57 33.41
CA LEU A 291 42.74 5.21 31.99
C LEU A 291 41.91 3.95 31.70
N THR A 292 41.93 2.97 32.60
CA THR A 292 41.08 1.77 32.50
C THR A 292 39.59 2.13 32.61
N HIS A 293 39.23 3.05 33.51
CA HIS A 293 37.85 3.56 33.61
C HIS A 293 37.44 4.39 32.40
N LEU A 294 38.36 5.20 31.86
CA LEU A 294 38.15 5.96 30.63
C LEU A 294 37.86 5.03 29.44
N ASP A 295 38.64 3.96 29.25
CA ASP A 295 38.39 2.95 28.21
C ASP A 295 37.01 2.29 28.42
N ARG A 296 36.66 1.94 29.66
CA ARG A 296 35.34 1.38 29.97
C ARG A 296 34.18 2.32 29.63
N LEU A 297 34.27 3.61 29.94
CA LEU A 297 33.23 4.60 29.62
C LEU A 297 33.15 4.87 28.10
N THR A 298 34.29 4.98 27.43
CA THR A 298 34.33 5.19 25.97
C THR A 298 33.81 3.97 25.20
N ARG A 299 34.05 2.74 25.67
CA ARG A 299 33.45 1.51 25.11
C ARG A 299 31.94 1.44 25.29
N LYS A 300 31.38 2.10 26.32
CA LYS A 300 29.92 2.33 26.43
C LYS A 300 29.40 3.37 25.44
N GLY A 301 30.26 3.96 24.62
CA GLY A 301 29.90 4.98 23.62
C GLY A 301 29.73 6.38 24.21
N GLU A 302 30.16 6.57 25.46
CA GLU A 302 30.02 7.84 26.15
C GLU A 302 31.12 8.82 25.72
N ARG A 303 30.73 10.08 25.55
CA ARG A 303 31.65 11.20 25.42
C ARG A 303 32.12 11.60 26.81
N VAL A 304 33.38 11.31 27.11
CA VAL A 304 33.95 11.53 28.45
C VAL A 304 34.68 12.88 28.53
N PHE A 305 34.43 13.62 29.61
CA PHE A 305 35.13 14.86 29.97
C PHE A 305 35.86 14.69 31.31
N GLY A 306 37.06 15.25 31.42
CA GLY A 306 37.76 15.40 32.70
C GLY A 306 37.47 16.76 33.33
N PHE A 307 37.41 16.79 34.67
CA PHE A 307 37.29 18.00 35.47
C PHE A 307 38.40 18.07 36.51
N ALA A 308 39.00 19.25 36.64
CA ALA A 308 40.04 19.53 37.62
C ALA A 308 39.86 20.93 38.23
N GLN A 309 40.35 21.12 39.45
CA GLN A 309 40.35 22.41 40.14
C GLN A 309 41.71 22.75 40.73
N LEU A 310 41.97 24.04 40.89
CA LEU A 310 43.12 24.55 41.61
C LEU A 310 42.68 25.75 42.44
N GLU A 311 42.98 25.73 43.73
CA GLU A 311 42.76 26.88 44.62
C GLU A 311 44.06 27.67 44.75
N LEU A 312 44.00 28.97 44.51
CA LEU A 312 45.11 29.90 44.65
C LEU A 312 44.95 30.69 45.95
N THR A 313 46.03 30.82 46.72
CA THR A 313 46.12 31.56 47.99
C THR A 313 47.30 32.54 47.97
N GLY A 314 47.08 33.81 48.33
CA GLY A 314 48.16 34.79 48.55
C GLY A 314 48.93 35.28 47.30
N ASP A 315 49.94 36.14 47.52
CA ASP A 315 50.72 37.05 46.63
C ASP A 315 50.87 36.81 45.11
N TYR A 316 50.57 35.61 44.58
CA TYR A 316 50.44 35.35 43.13
C TYR A 316 49.29 36.10 42.45
N ILE A 317 48.42 36.73 43.25
CA ILE A 317 47.17 37.37 42.82
C ILE A 317 47.38 38.79 42.25
N ASN A 318 48.55 39.40 42.41
CA ASN A 318 48.78 40.79 42.02
C ASN A 318 49.12 40.96 40.51
N GLU A 319 48.35 41.85 39.87
CA GLU A 319 48.51 42.51 38.56
C GLU A 319 48.43 41.68 37.26
N ARG A 320 48.73 40.37 37.22
CA ARG A 320 48.81 39.64 35.93
C ARG A 320 47.49 39.12 35.33
N TYR A 321 46.46 38.94 36.14
CA TYR A 321 45.24 38.22 35.73
C TYR A 321 44.04 39.11 35.39
N GLU A 322 44.16 40.44 35.53
CA GLU A 322 43.08 41.39 35.27
C GLU A 322 42.94 41.80 33.80
N THR A 323 43.98 41.59 32.97
CA THR A 323 44.07 42.26 31.65
C THR A 323 44.26 41.33 30.44
N GLU A 324 44.80 40.11 30.57
CA GLU A 324 45.02 39.21 29.43
C GLU A 324 44.56 37.76 29.66
N THR A 325 43.70 37.27 28.78
CA THR A 325 43.19 35.89 28.72
C THR A 325 44.09 34.99 27.87
N ASP A 326 45.39 34.96 28.19
CA ASP A 326 46.38 34.16 27.44
C ASP A 326 46.88 32.93 28.22
N LEU A 327 47.24 31.86 27.51
CA LEU A 327 47.69 30.57 28.08
C LEU A 327 48.91 30.71 29.00
N ARG A 328 49.74 31.73 28.75
CA ARG A 328 50.97 32.03 29.50
C ARG A 328 50.71 32.42 30.96
N ASN A 329 49.46 32.73 31.30
CA ASN A 329 49.08 33.11 32.65
C ASN A 329 48.72 31.93 33.54
N LEU A 330 48.50 30.71 33.01
CA LEU A 330 48.21 29.52 33.84
C LEU A 330 49.31 29.32 34.89
N PRO A 331 48.95 29.14 36.18
CA PRO A 331 49.94 28.94 37.23
C PRO A 331 50.80 27.70 36.94
N PRO A 332 52.08 27.69 37.35
CA PRO A 332 52.95 26.52 37.19
C PRO A 332 52.47 25.33 38.04
N ASP A 333 51.60 25.58 39.02
CA ASP A 333 51.06 24.55 39.90
C ASP A 333 50.12 23.61 39.15
N LYS A 334 50.27 22.31 39.41
CA LYS A 334 49.42 21.28 38.82
C LYS A 334 48.03 21.29 39.46
N PHE A 335 47.01 21.04 38.65
CA PHE A 335 45.62 20.97 39.10
C PHE A 335 45.36 19.72 39.97
N THR A 336 44.28 19.77 40.74
CA THR A 336 43.69 18.62 41.44
C THR A 336 42.56 18.05 40.59
N LEU A 337 42.73 16.83 40.08
CA LEU A 337 41.71 16.09 39.34
C LEU A 337 40.52 15.81 40.27
N ILE A 338 39.33 16.26 39.85
CA ILE A 338 38.09 16.02 40.59
C ILE A 338 37.48 14.67 40.15
N GLY A 339 37.41 14.45 38.83
CA GLY A 339 36.77 13.26 38.28
C GLY A 339 36.54 13.31 36.77
N LEU A 340 35.98 12.21 36.24
CA LEU A 340 35.55 12.09 34.84
C LEU A 340 34.03 12.04 34.76
N VAL A 341 33.47 12.52 33.65
CA VAL A 341 32.02 12.53 33.41
C VAL A 341 31.73 11.97 32.04
N GLY A 342 30.89 10.94 31.97
CA GLY A 342 30.40 10.34 30.74
C GLY A 342 29.07 10.97 30.33
N LEU A 343 29.02 11.45 29.08
CA LEU A 343 27.79 11.94 28.45
C LEU A 343 27.38 11.00 27.31
N LEU A 344 26.10 10.71 27.18
CA LEU A 344 25.55 9.91 26.09
C LEU A 344 24.35 10.61 25.48
N ASP A 345 24.18 10.46 24.17
CA ASP A 345 22.89 10.71 23.50
C ASP A 345 22.15 9.36 23.45
N PRO A 346 21.21 9.09 24.38
CA PRO A 346 20.62 7.79 24.53
C PRO A 346 19.69 7.45 23.35
N PRO A 347 19.58 6.16 23.00
CA PRO A 347 18.57 5.72 22.04
C PRO A 347 17.16 6.01 22.57
N ARG A 348 16.21 6.22 21.65
CA ARG A 348 14.79 6.33 22.03
C ARG A 348 14.31 4.97 22.54
N ALA A 349 13.49 4.96 23.60
CA ALA A 349 13.09 3.72 24.30
C ALA A 349 12.41 2.67 23.40
N THR A 350 11.72 3.12 22.35
CA THR A 350 10.99 2.26 21.38
C THR A 350 11.89 1.67 20.28
N VAL A 351 13.07 2.26 20.03
CA VAL A 351 13.96 1.89 18.91
C VAL A 351 14.45 0.45 19.01
N PRO A 352 14.95 -0.06 20.15
CA PRO A 352 15.47 -1.43 20.22
C PRO A 352 14.43 -2.50 19.85
N GLN A 353 13.17 -2.28 20.23
CA GLN A 353 12.07 -3.19 19.88
C GLN A 353 11.68 -3.05 18.41
N ALA A 354 11.68 -1.82 17.87
CA ALA A 354 11.36 -1.56 16.49
C ALA A 354 12.39 -2.17 15.52
N VAL A 355 13.70 -2.03 15.82
CA VAL A 355 14.77 -2.68 15.05
C VAL A 355 14.62 -4.19 15.08
N ARG A 356 14.30 -4.78 16.24
CA ARG A 356 14.04 -6.22 16.35
C ARG A 356 12.87 -6.65 15.46
N ARG A 357 11.77 -5.90 15.44
CA ARG A 357 10.63 -6.16 14.55
C ARG A 357 11.00 -6.07 13.07
N CYS A 358 11.85 -5.12 12.68
CA CYS A 358 12.37 -5.06 11.31
C CYS A 358 13.18 -6.32 10.95
N ARG A 359 14.02 -6.80 11.87
CA ARG A 359 14.82 -8.02 11.65
C ARG A 359 13.95 -9.28 11.58
N ASP A 360 12.95 -9.40 12.45
CA ASP A 360 11.96 -10.49 12.40
C ASP A 360 11.20 -10.50 11.05
N ALA A 361 10.99 -9.32 10.47
CA ALA A 361 10.39 -9.13 9.16
C ALA A 361 11.36 -9.32 7.98
N GLY A 362 12.59 -9.76 8.25
CA GLY A 362 13.65 -10.00 7.26
C GLY A 362 14.25 -8.73 6.64
N ILE A 363 14.10 -7.58 7.29
CA ILE A 363 14.63 -6.28 6.84
C ILE A 363 15.98 -6.03 7.49
N GLN A 364 16.98 -5.74 6.67
CA GLN A 364 18.30 -5.36 7.13
C GLN A 364 18.31 -3.89 7.56
N VAL A 365 18.76 -3.60 8.79
CA VAL A 365 18.91 -2.23 9.28
C VAL A 365 20.40 -1.87 9.28
N ILE A 366 20.77 -0.82 8.53
CA ILE A 366 22.13 -0.31 8.38
C ILE A 366 22.21 1.06 9.06
N MET A 367 23.15 1.24 9.98
CA MET A 367 23.42 2.55 10.56
C MET A 367 24.41 3.32 9.68
N ILE A 368 24.11 4.57 9.35
CA ILE A 368 24.99 5.46 8.58
C ILE A 368 25.16 6.77 9.34
N THR A 369 26.34 6.99 9.94
CA THR A 369 26.56 8.14 10.82
C THR A 369 27.91 8.84 10.59
N GLY A 370 27.93 10.15 10.85
CA GLY A 370 29.16 10.94 10.91
C GLY A 370 29.95 10.78 12.22
N ASP A 371 29.41 10.05 13.20
CA ASP A 371 30.02 9.88 14.52
C ASP A 371 31.23 8.95 14.51
N HIS A 372 31.98 8.96 15.62
CA HIS A 372 33.13 8.09 15.84
C HIS A 372 32.73 6.60 15.80
N PRO A 373 33.56 5.70 15.24
CA PRO A 373 33.23 4.27 15.13
C PRO A 373 32.88 3.59 16.45
N THR A 374 33.58 3.92 17.54
CA THR A 374 33.31 3.35 18.88
C THR A 374 31.93 3.74 19.43
N THR A 375 31.53 5.01 19.27
CA THR A 375 30.20 5.49 19.66
C THR A 375 29.12 4.88 18.78
N ALA A 376 29.33 4.84 17.46
CA ALA A 376 28.41 4.22 16.52
C ALA A 376 28.19 2.74 16.85
N LYS A 377 29.27 1.99 17.12
CA LYS A 377 29.24 0.58 17.52
C LYS A 377 28.48 0.36 18.83
N SER A 378 28.69 1.22 19.84
CA SER A 378 27.94 1.12 21.10
C SER A 378 26.45 1.37 20.91
N ILE A 379 26.06 2.44 20.21
CA ILE A 379 24.64 2.75 19.96
C ILE A 379 24.00 1.65 19.09
N ALA A 380 24.73 1.10 18.11
CA ALA A 380 24.26 -0.01 17.29
C ALA A 380 23.95 -1.25 18.15
N ARG A 381 24.76 -1.52 19.18
CA ARG A 381 24.48 -2.58 20.16
C ARG A 381 23.27 -2.30 21.03
N GLN A 382 23.17 -1.08 21.57
CA GLN A 382 22.02 -0.68 22.41
C GLN A 382 20.69 -0.70 21.65
N THR A 383 20.72 -0.45 20.33
CA THR A 383 19.55 -0.43 19.45
C THR A 383 19.25 -1.77 18.77
N ASN A 384 20.00 -2.84 19.07
CA ASN A 384 19.89 -4.16 18.42
C ASN A 384 20.18 -4.19 16.91
N ILE A 385 20.80 -3.15 16.35
CA ILE A 385 21.31 -3.14 14.98
C ILE A 385 22.49 -4.11 14.88
N MET A 386 23.34 -4.14 15.91
CA MET A 386 24.47 -5.06 16.03
C MET A 386 24.33 -5.92 17.28
N MET A 387 24.28 -7.24 17.12
CA MET A 387 24.22 -8.21 18.23
C MET A 387 25.46 -9.12 18.26
N TYR A 388 26.08 -9.38 17.10
CA TYR A 388 27.25 -10.24 17.02
C TYR A 388 28.56 -9.43 17.11
N PRO A 389 29.66 -10.05 17.57
CA PRO A 389 30.96 -9.40 17.61
C PRO A 389 31.52 -9.17 16.20
N THR A 390 32.29 -8.09 16.01
CA THR A 390 33.01 -7.83 14.76
C THR A 390 34.30 -8.65 14.71
N ALA A 391 34.93 -8.75 13.53
CA ALA A 391 36.24 -9.39 13.38
C ALA A 391 37.27 -8.85 14.39
N GLU A 392 37.31 -7.53 14.60
CA GLU A 392 38.17 -6.87 15.60
C GLU A 392 37.85 -7.29 17.04
N ASP A 393 36.57 -7.48 17.39
CA ASP A 393 36.19 -7.93 18.74
C ASP A 393 36.62 -9.38 18.98
N ILE A 394 36.48 -10.24 17.96
CA ILE A 394 36.87 -11.65 18.02
C ILE A 394 38.39 -11.74 18.16
N ALA A 395 39.12 -10.98 17.34
CA ALA A 395 40.58 -10.89 17.39
C ALA A 395 41.07 -10.43 18.76
N TYR A 396 40.44 -9.39 19.33
CA TYR A 396 40.76 -8.92 20.68
C TYR A 396 40.47 -9.98 21.76
N ALA A 397 39.36 -10.71 21.64
CA ALA A 397 38.99 -11.76 22.60
C ALA A 397 39.91 -13.00 22.52
N THR A 398 40.44 -13.29 21.33
CA THR A 398 41.27 -14.47 21.05
C THR A 398 42.78 -14.18 21.01
N ASN A 399 43.18 -12.91 21.21
CA ASN A 399 44.56 -12.42 21.04
C ASN A 399 45.17 -12.77 19.67
N THR A 400 44.35 -12.80 18.60
CA THR A 400 44.80 -13.00 17.22
C THR A 400 44.77 -11.69 16.43
N SER A 401 45.36 -11.68 15.22
CA SER A 401 45.20 -10.56 14.30
C SER A 401 43.79 -10.58 13.67
N ALA A 402 43.23 -9.41 13.36
CA ALA A 402 41.92 -9.29 12.72
C ALA A 402 41.84 -9.97 11.34
N GLY A 403 42.98 -10.12 10.65
CA GLY A 403 43.06 -10.81 9.35
C GLY A 403 43.04 -12.33 9.43
N ASP A 404 43.34 -12.91 10.61
CA ASP A 404 43.38 -14.37 10.81
C ASP A 404 42.01 -14.93 11.25
N VAL A 405 41.02 -14.06 11.47
CA VAL A 405 39.66 -14.45 11.84
C VAL A 405 38.92 -14.96 10.61
N ASN A 406 38.30 -16.13 10.74
CA ASN A 406 37.58 -16.76 9.64
C ASN A 406 36.37 -15.89 9.22
N ALA A 407 36.32 -15.52 7.93
CA ALA A 407 35.30 -14.60 7.41
C ALA A 407 33.86 -15.14 7.53
N SER A 408 33.68 -16.47 7.57
CA SER A 408 32.36 -17.09 7.75
C SER A 408 31.75 -16.87 9.14
N ASP A 409 32.59 -16.61 10.14
CA ASP A 409 32.16 -16.49 11.54
C ASP A 409 31.78 -15.05 11.88
N VAL A 410 32.14 -14.09 11.02
CA VAL A 410 31.90 -12.66 11.19
C VAL A 410 30.56 -12.28 10.56
N ARG A 411 29.56 -12.00 11.38
CA ARG A 411 28.23 -11.53 10.93
C ARG A 411 28.09 -10.02 10.89
N SER A 412 28.99 -9.31 11.57
CA SER A 412 28.89 -7.88 11.83
C SER A 412 30.14 -7.13 11.40
N ILE A 413 29.94 -6.01 10.70
CA ILE A 413 31.03 -5.19 10.16
C ILE A 413 30.82 -3.71 10.51
N VAL A 414 31.92 -3.04 10.86
CA VAL A 414 31.99 -1.58 11.02
C VAL A 414 32.95 -1.07 9.96
N VAL A 415 32.50 -0.14 9.14
CA VAL A 415 33.29 0.46 8.05
C VAL A 415 33.38 1.96 8.28
N THR A 416 34.56 2.54 8.14
CA THR A 416 34.77 3.99 8.31
C THR A 416 34.69 4.74 6.99
N GLY A 417 34.32 6.01 7.03
CA GLY A 417 34.27 6.87 5.85
C GLY A 417 35.60 6.98 5.10
N ASP A 418 36.73 6.87 5.80
CA ASP A 418 38.05 6.90 5.17
C ASP A 418 38.29 5.64 4.32
N GLN A 419 37.83 4.48 4.78
CA GLN A 419 37.92 3.22 4.02
C GLN A 419 37.03 3.23 2.77
N LEU A 420 35.89 3.93 2.82
CA LEU A 420 34.92 3.96 1.71
C LEU A 420 35.45 4.63 0.44
N GLN A 421 36.49 5.48 0.52
CA GLN A 421 37.02 6.17 -0.66
C GLN A 421 37.69 5.20 -1.65
N ASP A 422 38.29 4.14 -1.12
CA ASP A 422 39.08 3.17 -1.89
C ASP A 422 38.30 1.87 -2.17
N PHE A 423 36.98 1.86 -1.92
CA PHE A 423 36.18 0.64 -2.08
C PHE A 423 35.96 0.27 -3.55
N GLU A 424 36.42 -0.93 -3.91
CA GLU A 424 36.08 -1.59 -5.18
C GLU A 424 34.72 -2.31 -5.11
N ASP A 425 34.17 -2.67 -6.27
CA ASP A 425 32.87 -3.33 -6.40
C ASP A 425 32.73 -4.65 -5.63
N GLY A 426 33.82 -5.42 -5.56
CA GLY A 426 33.88 -6.65 -4.78
C GLY A 426 33.78 -6.39 -3.27
N GLN A 427 34.38 -5.31 -2.79
CA GLN A 427 34.36 -4.93 -1.37
C GLN A 427 33.00 -4.39 -0.94
N TRP A 428 32.30 -3.66 -1.82
CA TRP A 428 30.90 -3.28 -1.60
C TRP A 428 29.99 -4.49 -1.41
N SER A 429 30.12 -5.47 -2.30
CA SER A 429 29.33 -6.71 -2.24
C SER A 429 29.62 -7.49 -0.95
N PHE A 430 30.88 -7.56 -0.55
CA PHE A 430 31.31 -8.19 0.71
C PHE A 430 30.79 -7.45 1.96
N ALA A 431 30.93 -6.13 2.03
CA ALA A 431 30.45 -5.35 3.17
C ALA A 431 28.92 -5.46 3.32
N LEU A 432 28.19 -5.35 2.21
CA LEU A 432 26.73 -5.37 2.19
C LEU A 432 26.11 -6.78 2.23
N SER A 433 26.91 -7.85 2.13
CA SER A 433 26.46 -9.23 2.35
C SER A 433 26.37 -9.61 3.83
N HIS A 434 27.05 -8.88 4.70
CA HIS A 434 26.93 -9.08 6.15
C HIS A 434 25.51 -8.75 6.62
N GLU A 435 25.04 -9.42 7.68
CA GLU A 435 23.71 -9.17 8.23
C GLU A 435 23.65 -7.84 8.97
N GLU A 436 24.71 -7.49 9.71
CA GLU A 436 24.79 -6.31 10.57
C GLU A 436 25.88 -5.35 10.08
N VAL A 437 25.50 -4.17 9.63
CA VAL A 437 26.42 -3.21 9.00
C VAL A 437 26.29 -1.83 9.65
N VAL A 438 27.43 -1.25 10.01
CA VAL A 438 27.53 0.12 10.53
C VAL A 438 28.57 0.89 9.74
N PHE A 439 28.16 2.01 9.13
CA PHE A 439 29.05 2.97 8.52
C PHE A 439 29.23 4.18 9.44
N ALA A 440 30.48 4.47 9.81
CA ALA A 440 30.84 5.55 10.75
C ALA A 440 31.75 6.60 10.08
N ARG A 441 31.78 7.82 10.62
CA ARG A 441 32.49 8.98 10.03
C ARG A 441 32.17 9.24 8.54
N THR A 442 30.94 9.00 8.12
CA THR A 442 30.54 9.18 6.71
C THR A 442 30.25 10.65 6.36
N SER A 443 30.68 11.09 5.18
CA SER A 443 30.25 12.36 4.58
C SER A 443 28.86 12.25 3.93
N PRO A 444 28.15 13.38 3.66
CA PRO A 444 26.88 13.37 2.93
C PRO A 444 26.94 12.65 1.58
N GLN A 445 28.04 12.83 0.85
CA GLN A 445 28.28 12.17 -0.44
C GLN A 445 28.44 10.66 -0.28
N GLN A 446 29.11 10.21 0.79
CA GLN A 446 29.24 8.79 1.09
C GLN A 446 27.90 8.16 1.51
N LYS A 447 27.03 8.90 2.20
CA LYS A 447 25.66 8.40 2.49
C LYS A 447 24.91 8.08 1.20
N LEU A 448 24.99 8.95 0.19
CA LEU A 448 24.42 8.72 -1.13
C LEU A 448 25.03 7.48 -1.80
N LEU A 449 26.37 7.38 -1.80
CA LEU A 449 27.09 6.25 -2.40
C LEU A 449 26.71 4.90 -1.78
N ILE A 450 26.50 4.85 -0.46
CA ILE A 450 26.04 3.64 0.24
C ILE A 450 24.64 3.22 -0.25
N VAL A 451 23.73 4.18 -0.41
CA VAL A 451 22.36 3.93 -0.90
C VAL A 451 22.40 3.41 -2.33
N GLU A 452 23.18 4.03 -3.22
CA GLU A 452 23.32 3.60 -4.62
C GLU A 452 23.88 2.19 -4.75
N ASN A 453 24.88 1.84 -3.92
CA ASN A 453 25.44 0.49 -3.92
C ASN A 453 24.47 -0.56 -3.37
N CYS A 454 23.63 -0.20 -2.38
CA CYS A 454 22.55 -1.07 -1.93
C CYS A 454 21.52 -1.32 -3.04
N GLN A 455 21.11 -0.27 -3.76
CA GLN A 455 20.20 -0.36 -4.91
C GLN A 455 20.80 -1.18 -6.05
N ARG A 456 22.10 -1.02 -6.34
CA ARG A 456 22.83 -1.81 -7.36
C ARG A 456 22.81 -3.31 -7.08
N LEU A 457 22.80 -3.71 -5.81
CA LEU A 457 22.63 -5.11 -5.40
C LEU A 457 21.17 -5.60 -5.45
N GLY A 458 20.24 -4.79 -5.98
CA GLY A 458 18.83 -5.13 -6.12
C GLY A 458 18.04 -5.05 -4.82
N LYS A 459 18.55 -4.36 -3.80
CA LYS A 459 17.83 -4.10 -2.53
C LYS A 459 16.89 -2.90 -2.71
N VAL A 460 15.72 -2.96 -2.08
CA VAL A 460 14.79 -1.82 -1.95
C VAL A 460 15.16 -1.08 -0.67
N VAL A 461 15.62 0.16 -0.82
CA VAL A 461 16.29 0.93 0.23
C VAL A 461 15.38 2.04 0.74
N ALA A 462 15.03 1.96 2.02
CA ALA A 462 14.46 3.06 2.77
C ALA A 462 15.57 3.84 3.47
N VAL A 463 15.56 5.17 3.39
CA VAL A 463 16.50 6.02 4.13
C VAL A 463 15.74 6.84 5.16
N THR A 464 16.24 6.88 6.40
CA THR A 464 15.70 7.72 7.47
C THR A 464 16.73 8.74 7.94
N GLY A 465 16.35 10.01 8.01
CA GLY A 465 17.24 11.08 8.46
C GLY A 465 16.51 12.35 8.87
N ASP A 466 17.23 13.24 9.56
CA ASP A 466 16.72 14.52 10.06
C ASP A 466 17.51 15.71 9.51
N GLY A 467 18.77 15.50 9.12
CA GLY A 467 19.69 16.56 8.73
C GLY A 467 19.65 16.94 7.25
N VAL A 468 20.16 18.15 6.95
CA VAL A 468 20.46 18.59 5.56
C VAL A 468 21.48 17.66 4.89
N ASN A 469 22.31 17.00 5.69
CA ASN A 469 23.31 16.04 5.25
C ASN A 469 22.69 14.75 4.68
N ASP A 470 21.45 14.43 5.07
CA ASP A 470 20.74 13.24 4.60
C ASP A 470 19.92 13.50 3.35
N SER A 471 19.70 14.77 2.99
CA SER A 471 18.82 15.15 1.88
C SER A 471 19.16 14.49 0.55
N PRO A 472 20.45 14.37 0.13
CA PRO A 472 20.79 13.63 -1.10
C PRO A 472 20.41 12.14 -1.02
N ALA A 473 20.73 11.48 0.10
CA ALA A 473 20.42 10.07 0.31
C ALA A 473 18.90 9.82 0.40
N LEU A 474 18.16 10.69 1.09
CA LEU A 474 16.70 10.66 1.18
C LEU A 474 16.03 10.79 -0.18
N ARG A 475 16.58 11.62 -1.07
CA ARG A 475 16.03 11.86 -2.41
C ARG A 475 16.31 10.72 -3.39
N LYS A 476 17.45 10.04 -3.24
CA LYS A 476 17.88 8.92 -4.10
C LYS A 476 17.28 7.58 -3.68
N ALA A 477 16.95 7.42 -2.40
CA ALA A 477 16.33 6.21 -1.87
C ALA A 477 15.03 5.85 -2.61
N ASP A 478 14.68 4.57 -2.63
CA ASP A 478 13.36 4.12 -3.09
C ASP A 478 12.24 4.73 -2.24
N ILE A 479 12.53 4.96 -0.95
CA ILE A 479 11.69 5.73 -0.04
C ILE A 479 12.52 6.56 0.94
N GLY A 480 12.38 7.88 0.87
CA GLY A 480 12.94 8.81 1.86
C GLY A 480 11.96 9.06 3.02
N ILE A 481 12.42 8.91 4.26
CA ILE A 481 11.66 9.11 5.49
C ILE A 481 12.32 10.20 6.34
N ALA A 482 11.64 11.32 6.57
CA ALA A 482 12.14 12.41 7.41
C ALA A 482 11.49 12.45 8.80
N MET A 483 12.22 12.99 9.76
CA MET A 483 11.70 13.33 11.09
C MET A 483 10.85 14.61 11.01
N GLY A 484 9.69 14.62 11.67
CA GLY A 484 8.70 15.69 11.61
C GLY A 484 8.99 16.86 12.56
N ILE A 485 9.60 16.59 13.72
CA ILE A 485 9.86 17.59 14.77
C ILE A 485 11.33 18.00 14.76
N THR A 486 12.27 17.05 14.82
CA THR A 486 13.71 17.32 14.77
C THR A 486 14.24 17.57 13.35
N GLY A 487 13.55 17.06 12.34
CA GLY A 487 13.98 17.13 10.96
C GLY A 487 13.99 18.54 10.39
N THR A 488 15.02 18.84 9.61
CA THR A 488 15.14 20.10 8.88
C THR A 488 14.12 20.17 7.73
N ALA A 489 13.68 21.38 7.38
CA ALA A 489 12.75 21.58 6.26
C ALA A 489 13.27 20.99 4.94
N VAL A 490 14.60 21.04 4.72
CA VAL A 490 15.24 20.46 3.53
C VAL A 490 15.11 18.93 3.52
N ALA A 491 15.31 18.27 4.67
CA ALA A 491 15.12 16.82 4.79
C ALA A 491 13.65 16.43 4.56
N GLN A 492 12.70 17.17 5.16
CA GLN A 492 11.26 16.94 4.96
C GLN A 492 10.82 17.15 3.51
N GLU A 493 11.37 18.15 2.82
CA GLU A 493 11.09 18.39 1.40
C GLU A 493 11.67 17.29 0.50
N ALA A 494 12.89 16.84 0.79
CA ALA A 494 13.58 15.77 0.07
C ALA A 494 12.89 14.40 0.22
N SER A 495 12.28 14.12 1.38
CA SER A 495 11.61 12.86 1.70
C SER A 495 10.27 12.64 0.99
N ASP A 496 9.86 11.37 0.88
CA ASP A 496 8.54 10.94 0.38
C ASP A 496 7.52 10.73 1.52
N MET A 497 8.01 10.59 2.76
CA MET A 497 7.24 10.33 3.97
C MET A 497 7.85 11.08 5.16
N VAL A 498 7.00 11.50 6.10
CA VAL A 498 7.42 12.21 7.32
C VAL A 498 6.82 11.55 8.56
N LEU A 499 7.64 11.30 9.57
CA LEU A 499 7.22 10.80 10.88
C LEU A 499 6.83 11.97 11.77
N LEU A 500 5.54 12.16 12.03
CA LEU A 500 5.03 13.32 12.78
C LEU A 500 5.42 13.30 14.27
N ASP A 501 5.77 12.14 14.80
CA ASP A 501 6.09 11.91 16.21
C ASP A 501 7.57 11.61 16.49
N ASP A 502 8.43 11.69 15.46
CA ASP A 502 9.85 11.37 15.56
C ASP A 502 10.15 9.99 16.17
N ASN A 503 9.24 9.04 15.96
CA ASN A 503 9.38 7.70 16.52
C ASN A 503 9.69 6.66 15.44
N PHE A 504 10.86 6.04 15.54
CA PHE A 504 11.26 4.95 14.64
C PHE A 504 10.26 3.77 14.65
N ALA A 505 9.54 3.54 15.75
CA ALA A 505 8.49 2.51 15.80
C ALA A 505 7.35 2.75 14.81
N SER A 506 7.08 4.01 14.44
CA SER A 506 6.08 4.37 13.45
C SER A 506 6.43 3.81 12.06
N ILE A 507 7.72 3.65 11.75
CA ILE A 507 8.20 2.98 10.52
C ILE A 507 7.76 1.52 10.50
N THR A 508 7.88 0.79 11.62
CA THR A 508 7.45 -0.62 11.67
C THR A 508 5.95 -0.78 11.44
N SER A 509 5.16 0.15 11.98
CA SER A 509 3.71 0.18 11.74
C SER A 509 3.39 0.52 10.29
N ALA A 510 4.17 1.41 9.67
CA ALA A 510 3.99 1.78 8.28
C ALA A 510 4.43 0.65 7.31
N ILE A 511 5.46 -0.13 7.64
CA ILE A 511 5.81 -1.35 6.89
C ILE A 511 4.67 -2.37 6.95
N GLU A 512 4.09 -2.59 8.14
CA GLU A 512 2.93 -3.48 8.30
C GLU A 512 1.73 -3.03 7.44
N GLU A 513 1.38 -1.74 7.48
CA GLU A 513 0.29 -1.18 6.66
C GLU A 513 0.62 -1.20 5.16
N GLY A 514 1.88 -1.00 4.77
CA GLY A 514 2.32 -1.10 3.38
C GLY A 514 2.19 -2.53 2.82
N ARG A 515 2.61 -3.53 3.60
CA ARG A 515 2.43 -4.95 3.27
C ARG A 515 0.94 -5.31 3.17
N LEU A 516 0.11 -4.80 4.08
CA LEU A 516 -1.34 -5.01 4.05
C LEU A 516 -1.99 -4.36 2.82
N ALA A 517 -1.59 -3.13 2.50
CA ALA A 517 -2.09 -2.42 1.32
C ALA A 517 -1.80 -3.20 0.05
N LEU A 518 -0.59 -3.77 -0.07
CA LEU A 518 -0.20 -4.60 -1.20
C LEU A 518 -1.02 -5.89 -1.30
N ASP A 519 -1.18 -6.63 -0.20
CA ASP A 519 -1.98 -7.86 -0.16
C ASP A 519 -3.44 -7.59 -0.53
N ASN A 520 -4.01 -6.48 -0.06
CA ASN A 520 -5.37 -6.08 -0.42
C ASN A 520 -5.47 -5.60 -1.87
N LEU A 521 -4.44 -4.93 -2.39
CA LEU A 521 -4.39 -4.52 -3.78
C LEU A 521 -4.42 -5.71 -4.74
N LYS A 522 -3.69 -6.80 -4.41
CA LYS A 522 -3.77 -8.05 -5.18
C LYS A 522 -5.19 -8.60 -5.23
N LYS A 523 -5.94 -8.54 -4.12
CA LYS A 523 -7.35 -8.98 -4.07
C LYS A 523 -8.22 -8.11 -4.97
N SER A 524 -8.08 -6.79 -4.88
CA SER A 524 -8.83 -5.87 -5.74
C SER A 524 -8.50 -6.06 -7.22
N ILE A 525 -7.24 -6.33 -7.58
CA ILE A 525 -6.83 -6.64 -8.96
C ILE A 525 -7.45 -7.97 -9.42
N ALA A 526 -7.32 -9.03 -8.61
CA ALA A 526 -7.86 -10.34 -8.94
C ALA A 526 -9.38 -10.30 -9.16
N TYR A 527 -10.09 -9.51 -8.35
CA TYR A 527 -11.52 -9.25 -8.52
C TYR A 527 -11.82 -8.60 -9.88
N ASN A 528 -11.16 -7.47 -10.21
CA ASN A 528 -11.40 -6.76 -11.47
C ASN A 528 -11.02 -7.58 -12.71
N LEU A 529 -10.00 -8.45 -12.63
CA LEU A 529 -9.57 -9.26 -13.77
C LEU A 529 -10.43 -10.50 -14.00
N SER A 530 -11.22 -10.94 -13.02
CA SER A 530 -12.00 -12.18 -13.15
C SER A 530 -13.12 -12.04 -14.18
N LYS A 531 -13.79 -10.88 -14.22
CA LYS A 531 -14.88 -10.57 -15.17
C LYS A 531 -14.46 -10.38 -16.62
N SER A 532 -13.18 -10.06 -16.89
CA SER A 532 -12.75 -9.75 -18.26
C SER A 532 -13.04 -10.91 -19.23
N VAL A 533 -13.02 -12.15 -18.74
CA VAL A 533 -13.42 -13.33 -19.52
C VAL A 533 -14.93 -13.37 -19.77
N ALA A 534 -15.74 -13.07 -18.76
CA ALA A 534 -17.19 -13.04 -18.86
C ALA A 534 -17.70 -11.92 -19.78
N GLU A 535 -16.96 -10.83 -19.89
CA GLU A 535 -17.24 -9.70 -20.79
C GLU A 535 -16.74 -9.97 -22.21
N SER A 536 -15.57 -10.61 -22.36
CA SER A 536 -14.98 -10.92 -23.67
C SER A 536 -15.67 -12.08 -24.40
N LEU A 537 -16.13 -13.08 -23.66
CA LEU A 537 -16.75 -14.30 -24.21
C LEU A 537 -17.98 -14.00 -25.09
N PRO A 538 -18.92 -13.11 -24.71
CA PRO A 538 -20.02 -12.65 -25.58
C PRO A 538 -19.57 -12.18 -26.97
N PHE A 539 -18.54 -11.35 -27.04
CA PHE A 539 -18.03 -10.82 -28.31
C PHE A 539 -17.34 -11.92 -29.13
N LEU A 540 -16.58 -12.80 -28.46
CA LEU A 540 -15.92 -13.93 -29.13
C LEU A 540 -16.94 -14.90 -29.75
N LEU A 541 -18.02 -15.22 -29.04
CA LEU A 541 -19.09 -16.09 -29.54
C LEU A 541 -19.90 -15.42 -30.65
N PHE A 542 -20.15 -14.11 -30.56
CA PHE A 542 -20.77 -13.35 -31.65
C PHE A 542 -19.97 -13.50 -32.95
N MET A 543 -18.64 -13.39 -32.89
CA MET A 543 -17.77 -13.47 -34.07
C MET A 543 -17.61 -14.91 -34.59
N THR A 544 -17.37 -15.87 -33.69
CA THR A 544 -17.02 -17.26 -34.08
C THR A 544 -18.24 -18.14 -34.32
N ALA A 545 -19.24 -18.07 -33.44
CA ALA A 545 -20.46 -18.87 -33.50
C ALA A 545 -21.62 -18.13 -34.20
N SER A 546 -21.45 -16.84 -34.52
CA SER A 546 -22.46 -16.02 -35.21
C SER A 546 -23.81 -16.05 -34.47
N ILE A 547 -23.77 -16.02 -33.14
CA ILE A 547 -24.95 -15.86 -32.28
C ILE A 547 -25.30 -14.37 -32.14
N PRO A 548 -26.55 -14.01 -31.78
CA PRO A 548 -26.89 -12.64 -31.41
C PRO A 548 -26.03 -12.15 -30.24
N LEU A 549 -25.63 -10.88 -30.24
CA LEU A 549 -24.65 -10.33 -29.30
C LEU A 549 -25.16 -10.44 -27.84
N PRO A 550 -24.56 -11.29 -26.99
CA PRO A 550 -25.08 -11.53 -25.65
C PRO A 550 -24.92 -10.37 -24.67
N LEU A 551 -23.98 -9.46 -24.91
CA LEU A 551 -23.66 -8.33 -24.03
C LEU A 551 -23.35 -7.08 -24.85
N LYS A 552 -24.00 -5.95 -24.53
CA LYS A 552 -23.73 -4.65 -25.15
C LYS A 552 -22.45 -4.03 -24.57
N THR A 553 -21.70 -3.29 -25.39
CA THR A 553 -20.51 -2.53 -24.96
C THR A 553 -20.80 -1.55 -23.83
N VAL A 554 -21.99 -0.94 -23.81
CA VAL A 554 -22.40 -0.02 -22.74
C VAL A 554 -22.47 -0.75 -21.39
N PHE A 555 -22.90 -2.03 -21.36
CA PHE A 555 -22.98 -2.79 -20.13
C PHE A 555 -21.62 -3.18 -19.57
N VAL A 556 -20.60 -3.39 -20.42
CA VAL A 556 -19.21 -3.54 -19.98
C VAL A 556 -18.78 -2.31 -19.19
N LEU A 557 -18.99 -1.11 -19.75
CA LEU A 557 -18.68 0.15 -19.05
C LEU A 557 -19.47 0.34 -17.75
N CYS A 558 -20.75 -0.06 -17.72
CA CYS A 558 -21.56 -0.01 -16.50
C CYS A 558 -21.01 -0.94 -15.39
N VAL A 559 -20.46 -2.09 -15.76
CA VAL A 559 -19.82 -3.01 -14.81
C VAL A 559 -18.51 -2.41 -14.31
N ASP A 560 -17.61 -2.03 -15.22
CA ASP A 560 -16.25 -1.55 -14.91
C ASP A 560 -16.21 -0.23 -14.14
N LEU A 561 -17.01 0.75 -14.55
CA LEU A 561 -17.00 2.09 -13.96
C LEU A 561 -18.17 2.34 -12.99
N GLY A 562 -19.12 1.42 -12.90
CA GLY A 562 -20.32 1.57 -12.07
C GLY A 562 -20.36 0.59 -10.92
N THR A 563 -20.74 -0.66 -11.21
CA THR A 563 -21.06 -1.63 -10.17
C THR A 563 -19.83 -2.13 -9.41
N ASP A 564 -18.67 -2.26 -10.06
CA ASP A 564 -17.50 -2.95 -9.47
C ASP A 564 -16.51 -2.07 -8.73
N ILE A 565 -16.60 -0.74 -8.89
CA ILE A 565 -15.75 0.20 -8.15
C ILE A 565 -15.91 -0.02 -6.64
N TRP A 566 -17.15 -0.11 -6.14
CA TRP A 566 -17.42 -0.22 -4.70
C TRP A 566 -16.95 -1.55 -4.08
N PRO A 567 -17.26 -2.73 -4.65
CA PRO A 567 -16.70 -4.01 -4.21
C PRO A 567 -15.17 -4.00 -4.20
N SER A 568 -14.55 -3.48 -5.26
CA SER A 568 -13.10 -3.44 -5.40
C SER A 568 -12.41 -2.62 -4.30
N ILE A 569 -12.99 -1.46 -3.95
CA ILE A 569 -12.49 -0.60 -2.86
C ILE A 569 -12.74 -1.25 -1.50
N SER A 570 -13.84 -1.98 -1.33
CA SER A 570 -14.17 -2.62 -0.06
C SER A 570 -13.13 -3.68 0.36
N LEU A 571 -12.45 -4.30 -0.61
CA LEU A 571 -11.33 -5.22 -0.38
C LEU A 571 -10.10 -4.51 0.22
N SER A 572 -9.92 -3.20 -0.01
CA SER A 572 -8.85 -2.40 0.60
C SER A 572 -8.96 -2.32 2.13
N TYR A 573 -10.16 -2.50 2.68
CA TYR A 573 -10.44 -2.50 4.11
C TYR A 573 -10.23 -3.87 4.79
N GLU A 574 -9.83 -4.89 4.05
CA GLU A 574 -9.56 -6.20 4.67
C GLU A 574 -8.38 -6.15 5.64
N SER A 575 -8.48 -7.01 6.66
CA SER A 575 -7.45 -7.18 7.68
C SER A 575 -6.46 -8.28 7.28
N ALA A 576 -5.25 -8.23 7.83
CA ALA A 576 -4.19 -9.17 7.54
C ALA A 576 -4.60 -10.63 7.84
N GLU A 577 -4.34 -11.54 6.90
CA GLU A 577 -4.64 -12.97 7.07
C GLU A 577 -3.65 -13.67 8.00
N ARG A 578 -2.44 -13.13 8.14
CA ARG A 578 -1.37 -13.66 8.98
C ARG A 578 -0.51 -12.50 9.47
N ASP A 579 0.36 -12.77 10.43
CA ASP A 579 1.32 -11.78 10.92
C ASP A 579 2.28 -11.38 9.79
N LEU A 580 2.08 -10.18 9.24
CA LEU A 580 2.83 -9.67 8.10
C LEU A 580 4.28 -9.36 8.47
N MET A 581 4.58 -9.15 9.75
CA MET A 581 5.92 -8.83 10.24
C MET A 581 6.79 -10.07 10.49
N LYS A 582 6.29 -11.28 10.17
CA LYS A 582 7.07 -12.54 10.21
C LYS A 582 7.47 -13.07 8.83
N ILE A 583 7.05 -12.37 7.79
CA ILE A 583 7.31 -12.76 6.40
C ILE A 583 8.50 -11.95 5.90
N LYS A 584 9.38 -12.57 5.10
CA LYS A 584 10.46 -11.86 4.44
C LYS A 584 9.90 -10.81 3.46
N PRO A 585 10.64 -9.73 3.17
CA PRO A 585 10.20 -8.72 2.22
C PRO A 585 10.03 -9.32 0.82
N ARG A 586 9.08 -8.78 0.08
CA ARG A 586 8.78 -9.17 -1.29
C ARG A 586 9.94 -8.80 -2.21
N ILE A 587 10.33 -9.72 -3.10
CA ILE A 587 11.31 -9.44 -4.16
C ILE A 587 10.52 -9.23 -5.45
N ALA A 588 10.38 -7.97 -5.90
CA ALA A 588 9.56 -7.61 -7.07
C ALA A 588 9.92 -8.39 -8.34
N ALA A 589 11.20 -8.73 -8.54
CA ALA A 589 11.65 -9.52 -9.68
C ALA A 589 11.12 -10.98 -9.70
N LYS A 590 10.86 -11.57 -8.53
CA LYS A 590 10.38 -12.96 -8.41
C LYS A 590 8.87 -13.02 -8.19
N GLU A 591 8.33 -12.07 -7.45
CA GLU A 591 6.93 -12.00 -7.06
C GLU A 591 6.38 -10.65 -7.55
N PRO A 592 5.96 -10.51 -8.82
CA PRO A 592 5.31 -9.30 -9.30
C PRO A 592 3.92 -9.11 -8.66
N LEU A 593 3.34 -7.91 -8.79
CA LEU A 593 2.02 -7.60 -8.23
C LEU A 593 0.96 -8.47 -8.89
N VAL A 594 1.04 -8.55 -10.22
CA VAL A 594 0.26 -9.44 -11.07
C VAL A 594 1.15 -10.59 -11.48
N ASP A 595 1.07 -11.70 -10.76
CA ASP A 595 1.81 -12.92 -11.07
C ASP A 595 1.02 -13.83 -12.02
N ARG A 596 1.71 -14.82 -12.57
CA ARG A 596 1.10 -15.79 -13.50
C ARG A 596 -0.01 -16.59 -12.83
N ASN A 597 0.12 -16.86 -11.52
CA ASN A 597 -0.86 -17.61 -10.77
C ASN A 597 -2.14 -16.79 -10.52
N LEU A 598 -2.04 -15.49 -10.24
CA LEU A 598 -3.20 -14.59 -10.15
C LEU A 598 -3.91 -14.52 -11.49
N LEU A 599 -3.18 -14.33 -12.60
CA LEU A 599 -3.79 -14.34 -13.93
C LEU A 599 -4.48 -15.66 -14.24
N ALA A 600 -3.83 -16.79 -13.95
CA ALA A 600 -4.42 -18.11 -14.18
C ALA A 600 -5.69 -18.34 -13.35
N PHE A 601 -5.66 -17.94 -12.08
CA PHE A 601 -6.81 -18.02 -11.19
C PHE A 601 -7.96 -17.11 -11.66
N SER A 602 -7.69 -15.83 -11.94
CA SER A 602 -8.70 -14.88 -12.37
C SER A 602 -9.31 -15.25 -13.73
N TYR A 603 -8.50 -15.53 -14.76
CA TYR A 603 -9.01 -15.79 -16.11
C TYR A 603 -9.56 -17.21 -16.26
N PHE A 604 -8.80 -18.24 -15.88
CA PHE A 604 -9.15 -19.63 -16.20
C PHE A 604 -10.02 -20.31 -15.14
N HIS A 605 -9.99 -19.88 -13.89
CA HIS A 605 -10.82 -20.50 -12.86
C HIS A 605 -12.10 -19.69 -12.66
N VAL A 606 -11.97 -18.46 -12.18
CA VAL A 606 -13.12 -17.61 -11.84
C VAL A 606 -13.81 -17.11 -13.11
N GLY A 607 -13.04 -16.58 -14.06
CA GLY A 607 -13.57 -15.99 -15.28
C GLY A 607 -14.32 -16.97 -16.19
N ILE A 608 -13.92 -18.24 -16.24
CA ILE A 608 -14.69 -19.26 -16.98
C ILE A 608 -16.03 -19.55 -16.31
N ILE A 609 -16.08 -19.62 -14.98
CA ILE A 609 -17.33 -19.83 -14.24
C ILE A 609 -18.28 -18.65 -14.45
N GLU A 610 -17.76 -17.43 -14.39
CA GLU A 610 -18.52 -16.20 -14.67
C GLU A 610 -19.00 -16.15 -16.12
N GLY A 611 -18.14 -16.43 -17.09
CA GLY A 611 -18.51 -16.47 -18.51
C GLY A 611 -19.57 -17.54 -18.82
N ALA A 612 -19.49 -18.70 -18.16
CA ALA A 612 -20.51 -19.73 -18.26
C ALA A 612 -21.86 -19.26 -17.68
N ALA A 613 -21.85 -18.52 -16.57
CA ALA A 613 -23.06 -17.96 -15.98
C ALA A 613 -23.73 -16.93 -16.91
N VAL A 614 -22.94 -16.03 -17.50
CA VAL A 614 -23.41 -15.04 -18.48
C VAL A 614 -24.03 -15.71 -19.69
N LEU A 615 -23.34 -16.70 -20.27
CA LEU A 615 -23.86 -17.45 -21.41
C LEU A 615 -25.13 -18.23 -21.03
N PHE A 616 -25.17 -18.83 -19.85
CA PHE A 616 -26.35 -19.55 -19.38
C PHE A 616 -27.57 -18.62 -19.22
N ALA A 617 -27.39 -17.46 -18.58
CA ALA A 617 -28.45 -16.46 -18.43
C ALA A 617 -28.98 -16.00 -19.80
N PHE A 618 -28.08 -15.75 -20.76
CA PHE A 618 -28.45 -15.43 -22.14
C PHE A 618 -29.26 -16.54 -22.81
N LEU A 619 -28.77 -17.79 -22.76
CA LEU A 619 -29.42 -18.93 -23.40
C LEU A 619 -30.79 -19.26 -22.79
N VAL A 620 -30.93 -19.20 -21.47
CA VAL A 620 -32.21 -19.41 -20.78
C VAL A 620 -33.21 -18.34 -21.18
N THR A 621 -32.79 -17.08 -21.19
CA THR A 621 -33.66 -15.96 -21.58
C THR A 621 -34.14 -16.13 -23.03
N MET A 622 -33.22 -16.42 -23.96
CA MET A 622 -33.59 -16.66 -25.36
C MET A 622 -34.54 -17.86 -25.52
N ASN A 623 -34.32 -18.93 -24.75
CA ASN A 623 -35.17 -20.12 -24.78
C ASN A 623 -36.58 -19.85 -24.24
N ASP A 624 -36.73 -19.02 -23.20
CA ASP A 624 -38.04 -18.64 -22.63
C ASP A 624 -38.90 -17.84 -23.63
N TYR A 625 -38.23 -17.08 -24.50
CA TYR A 625 -38.84 -16.42 -25.65
C TYR A 625 -38.97 -17.33 -26.89
N GLY A 626 -38.73 -18.64 -26.78
CA GLY A 626 -38.97 -19.60 -27.86
C GLY A 626 -37.82 -19.79 -28.86
N LEU A 627 -36.63 -19.25 -28.55
CA LEU A 627 -35.42 -19.41 -29.37
C LEU A 627 -34.44 -20.37 -28.67
N PRO A 628 -34.52 -21.69 -28.94
CA PRO A 628 -33.70 -22.67 -28.25
C PRO A 628 -32.21 -22.54 -28.61
N PRO A 629 -31.26 -22.94 -27.73
CA PRO A 629 -29.83 -22.74 -27.94
C PRO A 629 -29.28 -23.24 -29.28
N HIS A 630 -29.82 -24.36 -29.80
CA HIS A 630 -29.37 -24.93 -31.07
C HIS A 630 -29.76 -24.08 -32.28
N SER A 631 -30.83 -23.27 -32.19
CA SER A 631 -31.27 -22.40 -33.28
C SER A 631 -30.53 -21.06 -33.31
N LEU A 632 -29.75 -20.73 -32.28
CA LEU A 632 -29.01 -19.47 -32.18
C LEU A 632 -27.71 -19.47 -33.00
N LEU A 633 -27.16 -20.64 -33.32
CA LEU A 633 -25.92 -20.77 -34.08
C LEU A 633 -26.11 -20.28 -35.52
N GLN A 634 -25.18 -19.45 -36.00
CA GLN A 634 -25.20 -18.85 -37.36
C GLN A 634 -26.36 -17.89 -37.65
N LEU A 635 -27.18 -17.58 -36.65
CA LEU A 635 -28.38 -16.79 -36.82
C LEU A 635 -28.08 -15.31 -37.17
N ASN A 636 -26.91 -14.81 -36.80
CA ASN A 636 -26.49 -13.43 -37.04
C ASN A 636 -25.95 -13.14 -38.47
N ARG A 637 -25.75 -14.16 -39.32
CA ARG A 637 -25.12 -13.97 -40.66
C ARG A 637 -25.91 -13.05 -41.61
N GLN A 638 -27.18 -12.75 -41.33
CA GLN A 638 -28.04 -11.94 -42.18
C GLN A 638 -28.37 -10.55 -41.60
N GLY A 639 -27.73 -10.17 -40.48
CA GLY A 639 -27.97 -8.89 -39.80
C GLY A 639 -29.30 -8.81 -39.04
N TYR A 640 -30.14 -9.85 -39.14
CA TYR A 640 -31.49 -9.97 -38.57
C TYR A 640 -31.81 -11.46 -38.33
N PHE A 641 -32.83 -11.79 -37.51
CA PHE A 641 -33.37 -13.17 -37.38
C PHE A 641 -34.15 -13.58 -38.64
N VAL A 642 -33.59 -13.36 -39.84
CA VAL A 642 -34.28 -13.53 -41.11
C VAL A 642 -34.14 -14.97 -41.59
N THR A 643 -35.30 -15.62 -41.74
CA THR A 643 -35.51 -16.69 -42.71
C THR A 643 -35.19 -16.15 -44.10
N SER A 644 -34.05 -16.53 -44.68
CA SER A 644 -33.60 -15.94 -45.94
C SER A 644 -34.52 -16.28 -47.10
N ASN A 645 -35.10 -15.25 -47.73
CA ASN A 645 -35.73 -15.35 -49.02
C ASN A 645 -34.63 -15.35 -50.10
N THR A 646 -34.33 -16.52 -50.66
CA THR A 646 -33.59 -16.62 -51.94
C THR A 646 -34.31 -17.63 -52.82
N ASN A 647 -34.63 -17.16 -54.03
CA ASN A 647 -35.46 -17.81 -55.03
C ASN A 647 -35.26 -19.33 -55.13
N LYS A 648 -36.41 -20.02 -55.04
CA LYS A 648 -36.64 -21.42 -55.41
C LYS A 648 -35.83 -22.45 -54.59
N LYS A 649 -36.57 -23.07 -53.66
CA LYS A 649 -36.28 -24.26 -52.83
C LYS A 649 -35.46 -23.98 -51.56
N ARG A 650 -36.10 -24.17 -50.38
CA ARG A 650 -35.39 -24.57 -49.15
C ARG A 650 -36.18 -25.57 -48.33
N TRP A 651 -35.41 -26.56 -47.88
CA TRP A 651 -35.69 -27.50 -46.82
C TRP A 651 -35.19 -26.91 -45.50
N LEU A 652 -35.85 -27.24 -44.37
CA LEU A 652 -35.14 -27.46 -43.12
C LEU A 652 -35.74 -28.69 -42.43
N VAL A 653 -34.90 -29.71 -42.32
CA VAL A 653 -35.14 -30.99 -41.66
C VAL A 653 -35.00 -30.78 -40.15
N ALA A 654 -36.01 -31.22 -39.39
CA ALA A 654 -35.84 -31.64 -38.01
C ALA A 654 -36.33 -33.09 -37.93
N ASP A 655 -35.38 -34.01 -38.07
CA ASP A 655 -35.57 -35.45 -38.05
C ASP A 655 -35.96 -35.88 -36.62
N ARG A 656 -37.03 -36.66 -36.49
CA ARG A 656 -37.36 -37.40 -35.27
C ARG A 656 -37.54 -38.87 -35.65
N LYS A 657 -36.43 -39.62 -35.61
CA LYS A 657 -36.46 -41.08 -35.54
C LYS A 657 -37.01 -41.53 -34.19
N GLY A 658 -38.17 -42.17 -34.21
CA GLY A 658 -38.68 -43.10 -33.20
C GLY A 658 -38.92 -44.47 -33.83
N PRO A 659 -38.89 -45.57 -33.05
CA PRO A 659 -38.48 -46.89 -33.50
C PRO A 659 -39.59 -47.62 -34.27
N GLY A 660 -39.24 -48.15 -35.45
CA GLY A 660 -40.13 -48.97 -36.28
C GLY A 660 -40.24 -48.40 -37.69
N GLY A 661 -39.42 -48.90 -38.61
CA GLY A 661 -39.45 -48.48 -40.00
C GLY A 661 -40.71 -48.96 -40.73
N ALA A 662 -41.33 -48.09 -41.51
CA ALA A 662 -42.00 -48.42 -42.76
C ALA A 662 -42.25 -47.14 -43.56
N VAL A 663 -42.02 -47.24 -44.87
CA VAL A 663 -42.20 -46.21 -45.88
C VAL A 663 -43.69 -46.02 -46.18
N ALA A 664 -44.05 -44.78 -46.54
CA ALA A 664 -45.36 -44.26 -46.91
C ALA A 664 -46.31 -45.22 -47.65
N GLN A 665 -47.61 -45.12 -47.36
CA GLN A 665 -48.65 -44.97 -48.38
C GLN A 665 -49.80 -44.10 -47.88
N VAL A 666 -50.27 -43.26 -48.80
CA VAL A 666 -51.43 -42.38 -48.72
C VAL A 666 -52.71 -43.21 -48.77
N SER A 667 -53.68 -42.95 -47.89
CA SER A 667 -55.09 -43.19 -48.19
C SER A 667 -56.02 -42.49 -47.20
N TRP A 668 -57.02 -41.84 -47.78
CA TRP A 668 -58.14 -41.09 -47.25
C TRP A 668 -58.94 -41.83 -46.18
N PHE A 669 -59.49 -41.10 -45.20
CA PHE A 669 -60.74 -41.50 -44.54
C PHE A 669 -61.66 -40.30 -44.31
N ASP A 670 -62.82 -40.43 -44.95
CA ASP A 670 -64.10 -39.75 -44.76
C ASP A 670 -64.83 -40.39 -43.56
N GLY A 671 -65.64 -39.63 -42.81
CA GLY A 671 -66.70 -40.20 -41.95
C GLY A 671 -66.67 -39.90 -40.44
N ASP A 672 -67.87 -39.63 -39.92
CA ASP A 672 -68.30 -39.20 -38.59
C ASP A 672 -67.93 -40.06 -37.34
N VAL A 673 -68.14 -39.42 -36.17
CA VAL A 673 -68.38 -39.95 -34.79
C VAL A 673 -67.14 -40.35 -33.95
N GLY A 674 -66.94 -39.96 -32.68
CA GLY A 674 -67.72 -39.10 -31.77
C GLY A 674 -67.19 -39.10 -30.31
N LEU A 675 -68.06 -38.59 -29.43
CA LEU A 675 -68.12 -38.66 -27.95
C LEU A 675 -67.27 -37.72 -27.07
N PHE A 676 -68.02 -36.80 -26.44
CA PHE A 676 -67.69 -36.05 -25.23
C PHE A 676 -67.51 -36.95 -23.99
N SER A 677 -66.64 -36.52 -23.06
CA SER A 677 -66.90 -36.59 -21.61
C SER A 677 -66.51 -35.25 -20.95
N PRO A 678 -67.24 -34.75 -19.94
CA PRO A 678 -67.05 -33.42 -19.38
C PRO A 678 -65.97 -33.38 -18.28
N ILE A 679 -65.22 -32.27 -18.23
CA ILE A 679 -64.27 -31.92 -17.17
C ILE A 679 -65.05 -31.47 -15.91
N PRO A 680 -64.65 -31.84 -14.68
CA PRO A 680 -65.34 -31.41 -13.47
C PRO A 680 -65.26 -29.90 -13.24
N ALA A 681 -66.41 -29.30 -12.93
CA ALA A 681 -66.57 -27.92 -12.49
C ALA A 681 -66.04 -27.72 -11.07
N ASN A 682 -64.73 -27.51 -10.89
CA ASN A 682 -64.17 -26.88 -9.70
C ASN A 682 -62.68 -26.53 -9.87
N ILE A 683 -62.38 -25.58 -10.76
CA ILE A 683 -61.14 -24.79 -10.68
C ILE A 683 -61.54 -23.33 -10.93
N SER A 684 -62.21 -22.73 -9.94
CA SER A 684 -62.49 -21.30 -9.92
C SER A 684 -61.60 -20.60 -8.89
N THR A 685 -61.30 -19.33 -9.15
CA THR A 685 -60.94 -18.28 -8.17
C THR A 685 -59.48 -17.98 -7.77
N LYS A 686 -58.47 -18.15 -8.64
CA LYS A 686 -57.12 -17.58 -8.37
C LYS A 686 -56.37 -16.91 -9.52
N TRP A 687 -57.08 -16.44 -10.55
CA TRP A 687 -56.44 -15.87 -11.77
C TRP A 687 -56.77 -14.40 -12.04
N THR A 688 -57.48 -13.71 -11.15
CA THR A 688 -57.95 -12.33 -11.37
C THR A 688 -56.95 -11.22 -11.03
N ASP A 689 -55.75 -11.53 -10.52
CA ASP A 689 -54.74 -10.52 -10.15
C ASP A 689 -53.70 -10.22 -11.25
N LEU A 690 -53.97 -10.59 -12.51
CA LEU A 690 -53.05 -10.39 -13.64
C LEU A 690 -53.71 -9.66 -14.83
N MET A 691 -54.38 -8.53 -14.59
CA MET A 691 -54.79 -7.62 -15.67
C MET A 691 -54.50 -6.13 -15.38
N PRO A 692 -53.90 -5.39 -16.33
CA PRO A 692 -53.91 -3.93 -16.37
C PRO A 692 -55.12 -3.38 -17.17
N ASN A 693 -55.69 -2.29 -16.66
CA ASN A 693 -56.87 -1.56 -17.15
C ASN A 693 -56.45 -0.42 -18.12
N PRO A 694 -57.08 -0.22 -19.30
CA PRO A 694 -56.54 0.64 -20.35
C PRO A 694 -56.90 2.14 -20.27
N GLN A 695 -57.64 2.61 -19.26
CA GLN A 695 -58.21 3.97 -19.31
C GLN A 695 -57.42 5.10 -18.62
N ASN A 696 -56.22 4.87 -18.08
CA ASN A 696 -55.36 5.97 -17.61
C ASN A 696 -53.98 5.93 -18.26
N ARG A 697 -53.78 6.77 -19.30
CA ARG A 697 -52.47 7.08 -19.89
C ARG A 697 -51.69 8.15 -19.11
N THR A 698 -51.84 8.14 -17.79
CA THR A 698 -50.84 8.68 -16.87
C THR A 698 -50.47 7.53 -15.94
N THR A 699 -49.16 7.23 -15.90
CA THR A 699 -48.49 6.15 -15.15
C THR A 699 -48.45 4.74 -15.81
N GLY A 700 -47.22 4.24 -15.99
CA GLY A 700 -46.80 2.84 -15.80
C GLY A 700 -47.55 1.67 -16.48
N SER A 701 -46.93 1.14 -17.55
CA SER A 701 -46.84 -0.28 -17.97
C SER A 701 -48.06 -1.11 -18.46
N ILE A 702 -47.88 -1.64 -19.68
CA ILE A 702 -48.09 -3.04 -20.17
C ILE A 702 -49.54 -3.56 -20.33
N GLY A 703 -49.81 -4.30 -21.43
CA GLY A 703 -51.04 -5.10 -21.63
C GLY A 703 -50.87 -6.17 -22.75
N PHE A 704 -50.92 -7.45 -22.36
CA PHE A 704 -50.64 -8.69 -23.12
C PHE A 704 -51.84 -9.19 -23.96
N ARG A 705 -52.02 -8.70 -25.20
CA ARG A 705 -53.15 -9.06 -26.09
C ARG A 705 -52.71 -9.65 -27.44
N SER A 706 -51.75 -10.53 -27.38
CA SER A 706 -51.30 -11.48 -28.41
C SER A 706 -50.80 -12.71 -27.64
N MET A 707 -51.60 -13.39 -26.82
CA MET A 707 -52.91 -13.95 -27.16
C MET A 707 -52.89 -14.86 -28.42
N VAL A 708 -51.77 -14.92 -29.14
CA VAL A 708 -51.36 -15.97 -30.09
C VAL A 708 -51.43 -17.34 -29.40
N LYS A 709 -51.13 -17.38 -28.09
CA LYS A 709 -51.17 -18.59 -27.26
C LYS A 709 -52.56 -19.00 -26.76
N PHE A 710 -53.55 -18.11 -26.63
CA PHE A 710 -54.85 -18.54 -26.07
C PHE A 710 -55.72 -19.23 -27.14
N ILE A 711 -55.62 -18.82 -28.40
CA ILE A 711 -56.30 -19.49 -29.53
C ILE A 711 -55.57 -20.79 -29.92
N GLY A 712 -54.23 -20.80 -29.94
CA GLY A 712 -53.46 -22.00 -30.29
C GLY A 712 -53.54 -23.14 -29.27
N LYS A 713 -53.83 -22.81 -28.00
CA LYS A 713 -53.90 -23.78 -26.89
C LYS A 713 -55.31 -24.32 -26.63
N ASP A 714 -56.38 -23.55 -26.91
CA ASP A 714 -57.77 -24.02 -26.82
C ASP A 714 -58.24 -24.83 -28.06
N LEU A 715 -57.57 -24.70 -29.21
CA LEU A 715 -57.97 -25.34 -30.48
C LEU A 715 -56.98 -26.37 -31.05
N GLY A 716 -55.78 -26.51 -30.45
CA GLY A 716 -54.79 -27.50 -30.90
C GLY A 716 -54.16 -27.24 -32.29
N ILE A 717 -54.18 -26.01 -32.82
CA ILE A 717 -53.59 -25.61 -34.13
C ILE A 717 -53.00 -24.17 -34.05
N ALA A 718 -51.95 -23.84 -34.82
CA ALA A 718 -51.14 -22.61 -34.73
C ALA A 718 -51.66 -21.38 -35.54
N PRO A 719 -51.32 -20.12 -35.17
CA PRO A 719 -51.85 -18.89 -35.83
C PRO A 719 -50.93 -18.25 -36.90
N CYS A 720 -51.52 -17.68 -37.96
CA CYS A 720 -50.91 -17.05 -39.16
C CYS A 720 -51.73 -15.80 -39.62
N TYR A 721 -51.13 -14.71 -40.14
CA TYR A 721 -51.84 -13.65 -40.95
C TYR A 721 -50.93 -12.85 -41.93
N ALA A 722 -51.46 -12.51 -43.12
CA ALA A 722 -50.93 -11.53 -44.11
C ALA A 722 -52.10 -10.80 -44.84
N PHE A 723 -51.90 -9.56 -45.34
CA PHE A 723 -52.89 -8.78 -46.12
C PHE A 723 -52.23 -7.93 -47.22
N GLU A 724 -52.87 -7.83 -48.40
CA GLU A 724 -52.65 -6.75 -49.38
C GLU A 724 -53.92 -6.50 -50.25
N CYS A 725 -54.19 -5.25 -50.61
CA CYS A 725 -55.28 -4.82 -51.50
C CYS A 725 -54.66 -4.10 -52.71
N GLU A 726 -54.80 -4.65 -53.92
CA GLU A 726 -54.30 -4.03 -55.16
C GLU A 726 -55.47 -3.74 -56.11
N VAL A 727 -55.58 -2.50 -56.59
CA VAL A 727 -56.63 -2.07 -57.53
C VAL A 727 -55.97 -1.60 -58.82
N SER A 728 -56.21 -2.33 -59.92
CA SER A 728 -55.90 -1.88 -61.27
C SER A 728 -57.15 -2.02 -62.15
N GLY A 729 -57.78 -0.89 -62.51
CA GLY A 729 -58.81 -0.82 -63.56
C GLY A 729 -60.17 -0.23 -63.13
N ASP A 730 -60.36 1.05 -63.48
CA ASP A 730 -61.60 1.79 -63.79
C ASP A 730 -62.84 1.77 -62.86
N GLN A 731 -62.69 1.68 -61.54
CA GLN A 731 -63.64 2.30 -60.60
C GLN A 731 -62.96 2.96 -59.38
N ASN A 732 -63.54 4.09 -58.94
CA ASN A 732 -62.96 5.12 -58.07
C ASN A 732 -62.67 4.71 -56.61
N GLN A 733 -61.65 5.40 -56.06
CA GLN A 733 -60.95 5.25 -54.77
C GLN A 733 -61.73 5.49 -53.46
N TYR A 734 -63.03 5.21 -53.35
CA TYR A 734 -63.79 5.43 -52.08
C TYR A 734 -64.71 4.29 -51.62
N SER A 735 -64.66 3.11 -52.23
CA SER A 735 -65.58 1.99 -51.91
C SER A 735 -65.15 1.06 -50.78
N CYS A 736 -63.97 1.26 -50.18
CA CYS A 736 -63.60 0.46 -49.01
C CYS A 736 -64.43 0.83 -47.78
N PHE A 737 -64.85 2.09 -47.60
CA PHE A 737 -65.65 2.51 -46.44
C PHE A 737 -66.36 3.86 -46.70
N GLN A 738 -67.71 3.90 -46.66
CA GLN A 738 -68.62 5.06 -46.43
C GLN A 738 -70.05 4.63 -46.87
N ASP A 739 -71.19 4.80 -46.18
CA ASP A 739 -71.64 5.80 -45.20
C ASP A 739 -73.03 5.34 -44.56
N PRO A 740 -73.84 6.16 -43.84
CA PRO A 740 -74.09 6.00 -42.39
C PRO A 740 -75.58 6.10 -41.97
N LYS A 741 -76.00 5.50 -40.84
CA LYS A 741 -77.13 5.92 -39.97
C LYS A 741 -77.56 4.75 -39.10
N GLU A 742 -76.77 4.49 -38.07
CA GLU A 742 -77.22 4.15 -36.72
C GLU A 742 -75.96 3.95 -35.87
N THR A 743 -75.71 4.90 -34.98
CA THR A 743 -74.54 4.89 -34.12
C THR A 743 -74.74 3.96 -32.92
N ILE A 744 -74.02 2.84 -33.00
CA ILE A 744 -73.09 2.31 -32.00
C ILE A 744 -73.69 1.88 -30.66
N ASN A 745 -73.66 0.57 -30.42
CA ASN A 745 -72.75 -0.03 -29.43
C ASN A 745 -72.85 -1.55 -29.59
N LEU A 746 -71.84 -2.20 -30.19
CA LEU A 746 -71.44 -3.62 -30.05
C LEU A 746 -70.80 -4.20 -31.34
N TYR A 747 -70.12 -5.36 -31.17
CA TYR A 747 -69.95 -6.46 -32.15
C TYR A 747 -68.81 -6.36 -33.20
N GLY A 748 -68.22 -7.44 -33.70
CA GLY A 748 -68.70 -8.82 -33.65
C GLY A 748 -67.75 -9.89 -34.22
N ILE A 749 -68.17 -11.12 -33.96
CA ILE A 749 -67.80 -12.35 -34.66
C ILE A 749 -68.36 -12.26 -36.08
N ASN A 750 -67.58 -12.63 -37.11
CA ASN A 750 -68.18 -12.94 -38.41
C ASN A 750 -67.50 -14.14 -39.09
N ARG A 751 -68.36 -15.03 -39.59
CA ARG A 751 -68.03 -16.26 -40.31
C ARG A 751 -67.73 -15.90 -41.77
N GLY A 752 -66.57 -16.33 -42.28
CA GLY A 752 -66.26 -16.33 -43.71
C GLY A 752 -66.20 -17.76 -44.23
N THR A 753 -66.82 -18.01 -45.37
CA THR A 753 -66.76 -19.28 -46.13
C THR A 753 -65.44 -19.40 -46.88
N TRP A 754 -64.95 -20.64 -46.98
CA TRP A 754 -63.74 -21.06 -47.68
C TRP A 754 -63.76 -20.61 -49.15
N ASN A 755 -62.71 -19.88 -49.57
CA ASN A 755 -62.46 -19.56 -50.97
C ASN A 755 -61.63 -20.70 -51.58
N SER A 756 -62.22 -21.46 -52.50
CA SER A 756 -61.58 -22.62 -53.15
C SER A 756 -60.50 -22.26 -54.19
N ASN A 757 -60.20 -20.98 -54.38
CA ASN A 757 -59.34 -20.52 -55.49
C ASN A 757 -57.97 -19.95 -55.05
N TRP A 758 -57.58 -20.11 -53.78
CA TRP A 758 -56.25 -19.70 -53.29
C TRP A 758 -55.57 -20.86 -52.54
N ASN A 759 -54.54 -21.46 -53.17
CA ASN A 759 -53.63 -22.42 -52.55
C ASN A 759 -52.46 -21.67 -51.89
N GLU A 760 -52.68 -21.11 -50.70
CA GLU A 760 -51.61 -20.66 -49.80
C GLU A 760 -51.32 -21.69 -48.70
N SER A 761 -51.25 -22.95 -49.10
CA SER A 761 -50.44 -23.94 -48.43
C SER A 761 -49.98 -24.94 -49.49
N ASP A 762 -48.80 -25.50 -49.33
CA ASP A 762 -48.38 -26.70 -50.08
C ASP A 762 -49.19 -27.96 -49.64
N GLY A 763 -50.41 -27.78 -49.12
CA GLY A 763 -51.25 -28.83 -48.57
C GLY A 763 -50.78 -29.38 -47.22
N SER A 764 -49.81 -28.75 -46.54
CA SER A 764 -49.20 -29.33 -45.32
C SER A 764 -49.63 -28.72 -43.98
N GLY A 765 -50.42 -27.64 -43.96
CA GLY A 765 -51.05 -27.12 -42.74
C GLY A 765 -50.09 -26.70 -41.60
N ARG A 766 -49.02 -25.94 -41.87
CA ARG A 766 -48.09 -25.46 -40.83
C ARG A 766 -47.94 -23.92 -40.83
N CYS A 767 -48.03 -23.31 -39.64
CA CYS A 767 -47.84 -21.87 -39.44
C CYS A 767 -46.39 -21.48 -39.07
N PHE A 768 -46.02 -20.24 -39.40
CA PHE A 768 -44.70 -19.63 -39.15
C PHE A 768 -44.79 -18.54 -38.05
N ASP A 769 -43.86 -18.53 -37.10
CA ASP A 769 -43.65 -17.41 -36.16
C ASP A 769 -42.83 -16.30 -36.86
N LEU A 770 -43.49 -15.23 -37.30
CA LEU A 770 -42.85 -14.04 -37.84
C LEU A 770 -42.64 -13.01 -36.73
N TRP A 771 -41.48 -13.07 -36.08
CA TRP A 771 -41.03 -12.02 -35.15
C TRP A 771 -40.77 -10.72 -35.90
N THR A 772 -41.37 -9.59 -35.50
CA THR A 772 -41.05 -8.29 -36.10
C THR A 772 -39.68 -7.79 -35.63
N PHE A 773 -39.01 -6.93 -36.42
CA PHE A 773 -37.69 -6.39 -36.05
C PHE A 773 -37.66 -5.72 -34.66
N PRO A 774 -38.65 -4.90 -34.26
CA PRO A 774 -38.70 -4.34 -32.91
C PRO A 774 -38.84 -5.40 -31.81
N GLU A 775 -39.60 -6.47 -32.04
CA GLU A 775 -39.78 -7.56 -31.07
C GLU A 775 -38.50 -8.39 -30.91
N GLN A 776 -37.80 -8.67 -32.01
CA GLN A 776 -36.49 -9.33 -32.00
C GLN A 776 -35.48 -8.51 -31.20
N GLN A 777 -35.46 -7.19 -31.41
CA GLN A 777 -34.57 -6.27 -30.73
C GLN A 777 -34.91 -6.12 -29.24
N ALA A 778 -36.20 -6.19 -28.88
CA ALA A 778 -36.66 -6.19 -27.49
C ALA A 778 -36.20 -7.44 -26.75
N VAL A 779 -36.38 -8.63 -27.34
CA VAL A 779 -35.91 -9.90 -26.73
C VAL A 779 -34.39 -9.95 -26.61
N LEU A 780 -33.67 -9.52 -27.64
CA LEU A 780 -32.21 -9.40 -27.57
C LEU A 780 -31.78 -8.44 -26.44
N THR A 781 -32.46 -7.30 -26.32
CA THR A 781 -32.20 -6.34 -25.25
C THR A 781 -32.48 -6.94 -23.87
N HIS A 782 -33.56 -7.69 -23.71
CA HIS A 782 -33.90 -8.38 -22.47
C HIS A 782 -32.83 -9.43 -22.09
N ALA A 783 -32.37 -10.22 -23.07
CA ALA A 783 -31.30 -11.19 -22.89
C ALA A 783 -29.94 -10.53 -22.54
N GLN A 784 -29.65 -9.36 -23.13
CA GLN A 784 -28.44 -8.59 -22.80
C GLN A 784 -28.48 -8.00 -21.39
N VAL A 785 -29.65 -7.58 -20.92
CA VAL A 785 -29.85 -7.15 -19.52
C VAL A 785 -29.70 -8.34 -18.57
N ALA A 786 -30.23 -9.51 -18.92
CA ALA A 786 -30.04 -10.74 -18.13
C ALA A 786 -28.55 -11.10 -17.99
N SER A 787 -27.78 -11.02 -19.09
CA SER A 787 -26.32 -11.18 -19.10
C SER A 787 -25.61 -10.18 -18.17
N PHE A 788 -25.97 -8.90 -18.26
CA PHE A 788 -25.42 -7.85 -17.39
C PHE A 788 -25.69 -8.12 -15.90
N CYS A 789 -26.95 -8.40 -15.53
CA CYS A 789 -27.32 -8.73 -14.16
C CYS A 789 -26.63 -10.02 -13.67
N SER A 790 -26.40 -10.99 -14.56
CA SER A 790 -25.65 -12.21 -14.25
C SER A 790 -24.22 -11.90 -13.82
N ILE A 791 -23.51 -10.99 -14.51
CA ILE A 791 -22.16 -10.55 -14.10
C ILE A 791 -22.20 -9.99 -12.67
N VAL A 792 -23.13 -9.06 -12.40
CA VAL A 792 -23.25 -8.41 -11.08
C VAL A 792 -23.50 -9.45 -9.97
N VAL A 793 -24.39 -10.41 -10.18
CA VAL A 793 -24.72 -11.42 -9.15
C VAL A 793 -23.55 -12.37 -8.89
N VAL A 794 -22.86 -12.86 -9.93
CA VAL A 794 -21.71 -13.75 -9.72
C VAL A 794 -20.52 -13.00 -9.14
N GLN A 795 -20.33 -11.73 -9.50
CA GLN A 795 -19.29 -10.88 -8.91
C GLN A 795 -19.47 -10.69 -7.40
N ILE A 796 -20.70 -10.67 -6.89
CA ILE A 796 -20.94 -10.64 -5.44
C ILE A 796 -20.37 -11.91 -4.77
N ALA A 797 -20.57 -13.09 -5.36
CA ALA A 797 -19.95 -14.32 -4.88
C ALA A 797 -18.42 -14.26 -5.00
N ASN A 798 -17.91 -13.72 -6.10
CA ASN A 798 -16.48 -13.54 -6.32
C ASN A 798 -15.83 -12.65 -5.26
N LEU A 799 -16.48 -11.56 -4.87
CA LEU A 799 -16.03 -10.66 -3.80
C LEU A 799 -15.78 -11.42 -2.49
N PHE A 800 -16.70 -12.31 -2.12
CA PHE A 800 -16.56 -13.13 -0.91
C PHE A 800 -15.51 -14.24 -1.05
N ALA A 801 -15.37 -14.85 -2.23
CA ALA A 801 -14.34 -15.84 -2.50
C ALA A 801 -12.93 -15.25 -2.36
N ILE A 802 -12.67 -14.14 -3.08
CA ILE A 802 -11.37 -13.47 -3.18
C ILE A 802 -10.98 -12.71 -1.90
N ARG A 803 -11.93 -12.47 -0.98
CA ARG A 803 -11.70 -11.85 0.33
C ARG A 803 -10.49 -12.45 1.07
N THR A 804 -10.32 -13.77 0.99
CA THR A 804 -9.24 -14.51 1.67
C THR A 804 -8.48 -15.39 0.68
N ARG A 805 -7.15 -15.29 0.65
CA ARG A 805 -6.29 -16.07 -0.24
C ARG A 805 -6.00 -17.47 0.30
N ARG A 806 -5.85 -17.60 1.62
CA ARG A 806 -5.57 -18.90 2.28
C ARG A 806 -6.57 -19.28 3.35
N LYS A 807 -7.09 -18.31 4.11
CA LYS A 807 -8.06 -18.59 5.19
C LYS A 807 -9.41 -19.00 4.61
N SER A 808 -10.21 -19.68 5.42
CA SER A 808 -11.61 -19.95 5.09
C SER A 808 -12.44 -18.72 5.39
N LEU A 809 -13.48 -18.49 4.58
CA LEU A 809 -14.49 -17.47 4.81
C LEU A 809 -15.05 -17.52 6.25
N PHE A 810 -15.27 -18.72 6.80
CA PHE A 810 -15.87 -18.91 8.12
C PHE A 810 -14.90 -18.63 9.29
N HIS A 811 -13.59 -18.72 9.06
CA HIS A 811 -12.60 -18.45 10.10
C HIS A 811 -12.32 -16.96 10.27
N GLN A 812 -12.43 -16.18 9.19
CA GLN A 812 -12.24 -14.73 9.22
C GLN A 812 -13.61 -14.04 9.33
N ARG A 813 -14.08 -13.78 10.57
CA ARG A 813 -15.36 -13.10 10.81
C ARG A 813 -15.51 -11.85 9.93
N VAL A 814 -16.69 -11.63 9.37
CA VAL A 814 -17.01 -10.45 8.55
C VAL A 814 -17.12 -9.23 9.47
N ARG A 815 -15.99 -8.57 9.74
CA ARG A 815 -15.93 -7.29 10.48
C ARG A 815 -15.86 -6.07 9.56
N ASN A 816 -15.61 -6.29 8.26
CA ASN A 816 -15.47 -5.24 7.26
C ASN A 816 -16.87 -4.77 6.81
N ILE A 817 -17.38 -3.69 7.41
CA ILE A 817 -18.69 -3.11 7.06
C ILE A 817 -18.75 -2.69 5.58
N PRO A 818 -17.74 -1.99 5.01
CA PRO A 818 -17.70 -1.70 3.58
C PRO A 818 -17.89 -2.92 2.67
N LEU A 819 -17.34 -4.08 3.02
CA LEU A 819 -17.49 -5.31 2.24
C LEU A 819 -18.94 -5.82 2.17
N VAL A 820 -19.74 -5.58 3.22
CA VAL A 820 -21.15 -5.99 3.27
C VAL A 820 -22.04 -4.97 2.54
N VAL A 821 -21.71 -3.69 2.64
CA VAL A 821 -22.47 -2.61 2.01
C VAL A 821 -22.22 -2.56 0.49
N ALA A 822 -21.01 -2.86 0.03
CA ALA A 822 -20.66 -2.76 -1.39
C ALA A 822 -21.56 -3.58 -2.32
N PRO A 823 -21.85 -4.88 -2.06
CA PRO A 823 -22.82 -5.65 -2.85
C PRO A 823 -24.21 -5.01 -2.94
N ILE A 824 -24.69 -4.39 -1.85
CA ILE A 824 -26.00 -3.73 -1.80
C ILE A 824 -26.00 -2.51 -2.74
N VAL A 825 -24.91 -1.74 -2.73
CA VAL A 825 -24.73 -0.60 -3.63
C VAL A 825 -24.65 -1.07 -5.08
N SER A 826 -23.87 -2.11 -5.38
CA SER A 826 -23.76 -2.68 -6.73
C SER A 826 -25.11 -3.17 -7.27
N LEU A 827 -25.88 -3.90 -6.45
CA LEU A 827 -27.25 -4.30 -6.81
C LEU A 827 -28.18 -3.10 -6.97
N GLY A 828 -28.07 -2.09 -6.10
CA GLY A 828 -28.84 -0.86 -6.20
C GLY A 828 -28.59 -0.12 -7.52
N ILE A 829 -27.32 -0.04 -7.96
CA ILE A 829 -26.94 0.54 -9.26
C ILE A 829 -27.50 -0.29 -10.41
N ALA A 830 -27.36 -1.62 -10.36
CA ALA A 830 -27.90 -2.51 -11.38
C ALA A 830 -29.43 -2.36 -11.51
N CYS A 831 -30.15 -2.39 -10.38
CA CYS A 831 -31.60 -2.16 -10.35
C CYS A 831 -31.98 -0.78 -10.86
N ALA A 832 -31.21 0.26 -10.55
CA ALA A 832 -31.45 1.61 -11.05
C ALA A 832 -31.32 1.68 -12.58
N ILE A 833 -30.34 0.98 -13.17
CA ILE A 833 -30.12 0.90 -14.61
C ILE A 833 -31.25 0.11 -15.31
N THR A 834 -31.82 -0.91 -14.66
CA THR A 834 -32.81 -1.81 -15.28
C THR A 834 -34.27 -1.42 -15.06
N TYR A 835 -34.61 -0.69 -13.99
CA TYR A 835 -36.00 -0.44 -13.60
C TYR A 835 -36.40 1.03 -13.51
N THR A 836 -35.45 1.97 -13.66
CA THR A 836 -35.75 3.40 -13.53
C THR A 836 -36.21 3.98 -14.86
N SER A 837 -37.45 4.46 -14.89
CA SER A 837 -38.03 5.17 -16.03
C SER A 837 -37.14 6.32 -16.51
N GLY A 838 -36.81 6.35 -17.81
CA GLY A 838 -35.94 7.36 -18.42
C GLY A 838 -34.47 6.95 -18.50
N ILE A 839 -33.93 6.27 -17.47
CA ILE A 839 -32.60 5.64 -17.53
C ILE A 839 -32.62 4.45 -18.50
N GLU A 840 -33.75 3.73 -18.56
CA GLU A 840 -33.96 2.62 -19.48
C GLU A 840 -33.69 3.00 -20.95
N ASN A 841 -34.13 4.19 -21.37
CA ASN A 841 -33.91 4.70 -22.73
C ASN A 841 -32.46 5.13 -22.99
N LEU A 842 -31.76 5.60 -21.95
CA LEU A 842 -30.37 6.06 -22.06
C LEU A 842 -29.40 4.88 -22.24
N PHE A 843 -29.62 3.80 -21.49
CA PHE A 843 -28.78 2.60 -21.53
C PHE A 843 -29.30 1.51 -22.48
N GLY A 844 -30.50 1.72 -23.06
CA GLY A 844 -31.15 0.75 -23.91
C GLY A 844 -31.41 -0.57 -23.17
N THR A 845 -31.96 -0.47 -21.96
CA THR A 845 -32.31 -1.61 -21.09
C THR A 845 -33.80 -1.91 -21.18
N ASP A 846 -34.16 -3.12 -20.76
CA ASP A 846 -35.54 -3.57 -20.60
C ASP A 846 -35.71 -4.16 -19.19
N ARG A 847 -36.95 -4.21 -18.71
CA ARG A 847 -37.27 -4.63 -17.34
C ARG A 847 -37.12 -6.14 -17.21
N LEU A 848 -36.14 -6.56 -16.41
CA LEU A 848 -35.85 -7.98 -16.22
C LEU A 848 -36.92 -8.68 -15.37
N LEU A 849 -37.34 -9.88 -15.79
CA LEU A 849 -38.23 -10.75 -15.00
C LEU A 849 -37.53 -11.24 -13.73
N PRO A 850 -38.22 -11.35 -12.57
CA PRO A 850 -37.62 -11.86 -11.33
C PRO A 850 -37.01 -13.26 -11.47
N ALA A 851 -37.54 -14.11 -12.35
CA ALA A 851 -36.99 -15.44 -12.62
C ALA A 851 -35.57 -15.38 -13.22
N HIS A 852 -35.31 -14.41 -14.10
CA HIS A 852 -34.01 -14.27 -14.77
C HIS A 852 -32.90 -13.82 -13.80
N TRP A 853 -33.24 -13.11 -12.72
CA TRP A 853 -32.29 -12.80 -11.63
C TRP A 853 -31.78 -14.02 -10.87
N LEU A 854 -32.53 -15.13 -10.89
CA LEU A 854 -32.16 -16.37 -10.18
C LEU A 854 -31.24 -17.25 -11.02
N THR A 855 -31.19 -17.06 -12.34
CA THR A 855 -30.37 -17.86 -13.27
C THR A 855 -28.87 -17.92 -12.93
N PRO A 856 -28.19 -16.84 -12.48
CA PRO A 856 -26.78 -16.90 -12.06
C PRO A 856 -26.51 -17.54 -10.70
N LEU A 857 -27.52 -17.71 -9.83
CA LEU A 857 -27.30 -18.15 -8.44
C LEU A 857 -26.61 -19.52 -8.28
N PRO A 858 -26.89 -20.54 -9.12
CA PRO A 858 -26.17 -21.81 -9.06
C PRO A 858 -24.68 -21.65 -9.32
N PHE A 859 -24.29 -20.79 -10.26
CA PHE A 859 -22.89 -20.51 -10.59
C PHE A 859 -22.20 -19.72 -9.48
N ALA A 860 -22.89 -18.73 -8.90
CA ALA A 860 -22.41 -17.97 -7.74
C ALA A 860 -22.16 -18.90 -6.53
N THR A 861 -23.08 -19.82 -6.27
CA THR A 861 -22.94 -20.81 -5.18
C THR A 861 -21.79 -21.78 -5.47
N PHE A 862 -21.70 -22.28 -6.70
CA PHE A 862 -20.62 -23.16 -7.14
C PHE A 862 -19.25 -22.50 -6.97
N LEU A 863 -19.11 -21.23 -7.36
CA LEU A 863 -17.88 -20.46 -7.24
C LEU A 863 -17.40 -20.35 -5.78
N LEU A 864 -18.30 -20.07 -4.84
CA LEU A 864 -17.99 -20.02 -3.40
C LEU A 864 -17.52 -21.37 -2.87
N VAL A 865 -18.23 -22.44 -3.23
CA VAL A 865 -17.88 -23.81 -2.80
C VAL A 865 -16.54 -24.22 -3.40
N TYR A 866 -16.33 -23.96 -4.68
CA TYR A 866 -15.10 -24.25 -5.41
C TYR A 866 -13.89 -23.60 -4.73
N ASP A 867 -13.95 -22.31 -4.45
CA ASP A 867 -12.82 -21.60 -3.83
C ASP A 867 -12.59 -22.03 -2.37
N GLU A 868 -13.64 -22.26 -1.58
CA GLU A 868 -13.49 -22.77 -0.22
C GLU A 868 -12.87 -24.17 -0.17
N VAL A 869 -13.27 -25.07 -1.07
CA VAL A 869 -12.67 -26.40 -1.22
C VAL A 869 -11.21 -26.29 -1.64
N ARG A 870 -10.90 -25.46 -2.64
CA ARG A 870 -9.53 -25.17 -3.08
C ARG A 870 -8.65 -24.71 -1.91
N LYS A 871 -9.10 -23.72 -1.15
CA LYS A 871 -8.38 -23.21 0.03
C LYS A 871 -8.24 -24.26 1.13
N ALA A 872 -9.25 -25.12 1.34
CA ALA A 872 -9.16 -26.21 2.30
C ALA A 872 -8.07 -27.24 1.95
N TRP A 873 -7.92 -27.59 0.66
CA TRP A 873 -6.87 -28.48 0.19
C TRP A 873 -5.46 -27.86 0.31
N ILE A 874 -5.31 -26.56 0.01
CA ILE A 874 -4.05 -25.82 0.22
C ILE A 874 -3.63 -25.89 1.69
N ARG A 875 -4.55 -25.61 2.62
CA ARG A 875 -4.27 -25.68 4.07
C ARG A 875 -3.87 -27.10 4.52
N ARG A 876 -4.54 -28.13 3.99
CA ARG A 876 -4.20 -29.53 4.29
C ARG A 876 -2.81 -29.91 3.76
N GLY A 877 -2.41 -29.42 2.58
CA GLY A 877 -1.07 -29.63 2.03
C GLY A 877 0.06 -29.12 2.93
N GLY A 878 -0.15 -27.95 3.55
CA GLY A 878 0.80 -27.37 4.51
C GLY A 878 0.85 -28.09 5.86
N LEU A 879 -0.30 -28.51 6.40
CA LEU A 879 -0.41 -29.12 7.74
C LEU A 879 -0.10 -30.62 7.78
N THR A 880 -0.54 -31.37 6.76
CA THR A 880 -0.48 -32.85 6.75
C THR A 880 0.53 -33.40 5.74
N GLY A 881 1.19 -32.54 4.96
CA GLY A 881 2.15 -32.95 3.94
C GLY A 881 1.53 -33.60 2.70
N ASN A 882 0.21 -33.51 2.53
CA ASN A 882 -0.48 -34.10 1.38
C ASN A 882 0.07 -33.55 0.04
N GLY A 883 0.53 -34.45 -0.83
CA GLY A 883 1.10 -34.11 -2.14
C GLY A 883 0.13 -33.34 -3.05
N PHE A 884 -1.17 -33.66 -3.00
CA PHE A 884 -2.18 -32.95 -3.78
C PHE A 884 -2.32 -31.48 -3.34
N GLY A 885 -2.33 -31.22 -2.02
CA GLY A 885 -2.44 -29.86 -1.49
C GLY A 885 -1.24 -28.99 -1.84
N ARG A 886 -0.01 -29.55 -1.81
CA ARG A 886 1.22 -28.85 -2.23
C ARG A 886 1.24 -28.58 -3.73
N TRP A 887 0.78 -29.53 -4.54
CA TRP A 887 0.62 -29.34 -5.98
C TRP A 887 -0.37 -28.22 -6.26
N LEU A 888 -1.53 -28.23 -5.60
CA LEU A 888 -2.55 -27.20 -5.74
C LEU A 888 -2.05 -25.82 -5.29
N GLU A 889 -1.26 -25.76 -4.22
CA GLU A 889 -0.63 -24.52 -3.76
C GLU A 889 0.34 -23.96 -4.81
N LYS A 890 1.17 -24.82 -5.43
CA LYS A 890 2.12 -24.38 -6.46
C LYS A 890 1.45 -23.77 -7.70
N PHE A 891 0.31 -24.33 -8.11
CA PHE A 891 -0.38 -23.92 -9.34
C PHE A 891 -1.47 -22.86 -9.15
N SER A 892 -2.14 -22.85 -7.98
CA SER A 892 -3.33 -22.01 -7.76
C SER A 892 -3.20 -21.01 -6.61
N ALA A 893 -2.14 -21.08 -5.80
CA ALA A 893 -1.89 -20.02 -4.82
C ALA A 893 -1.31 -18.81 -5.55
N TRP A 894 -1.97 -17.69 -5.36
CA TRP A 894 -1.64 -16.38 -5.90
C TRP A 894 -1.48 -15.40 -4.76
#